data_AF-A0A7Y5PBC3-F1
#
_entry.id   AF-A0A7Y5PBC3-F1
#
_cell.length_a   1.000
_cell.length_b   1.000
_cell.length_c   1.000
_cell.angle_alpha   90.00
_cell.angle_beta   90.00
_cell.angle_gamma   90.00
#
_symmetry.space_group_name_H-M   'P 1'
#
loop_
_entity.id
_entity.type
_entity.pdbx_description
1 polymer ?
#
loop_
_entity_poly.entity_id
_entity_poly.type
_entity_poly.pdbx_seq_one_letter_code
_entity_poly.pdbx_strand_id
1 'polypeptide(L)'
;MSIALALLLAGSAGCSTPFDALYAPADLVGNTPASITIASAPALTVGQSTKVAATIKDATGNVLPEAVVSWSTSDVSIATVAIDGMVSALSSGTVTITATSGKAKGQTVITVQPAGTPATPPVTPPVSTAPSPATLPAMFDTPMPDAPAAGGAVIPVSATDDLQAAIDRANPGDVIELAPGAVFTGNYTLRNKAGTSTAWIVIRPANAATALPALGRRMTPALAAAANLPRIQTPNNSPAIQTEPSAHYYRLIGLDVGVAPAATIVNTLIALGNDASGGQTTLASVPHHIVLDRMYIHGNSTVVLRRGVALNSATSAVIDSYISEVHEKGADSQAIMGWTGPGPYKIVNNYLQSAGEIIMFGGGSPNIPNLVPSDIEVRHNHLTRPVSWKGVWLIKNLFELKNARRVLVEGNVMENNWIAAQDGTGIVLKSTDQDGTAPWSGTTHVTFRLNIVRNTGAAFNIAAHPETFPVEPLHNVSISDNLVSTINVGDFNGSGRVFLAQGGIADLSITHNTVYNETAPYGALILMGSPTDQLVRFNFSNNLTATATNWGVFSDVGAGTATMAAYAPGGTLTANVFAGNAGAGYPTGNYFVPAVSDVGFSNAAAGDFSLLTSSPFKGKASDGKDPGVDMSALLAATNGVVLP
;
A
#
# COMPACT_ATOMS: atom_id res chain seq x y z
N MET A 1 15.46 41.18 -25.86
CA MET A 1 14.54 42.32 -26.02
C MET A 1 13.52 42.22 -24.89
N SER A 2 13.59 43.12 -23.91
CA SER A 2 12.58 43.46 -22.87
C SER A 2 12.23 42.39 -21.81
N ILE A 3 12.06 42.64 -20.50
CA ILE A 3 12.05 43.84 -19.62
C ILE A 3 12.34 43.35 -18.18
N ALA A 4 13.07 44.15 -17.39
CA ALA A 4 13.27 43.99 -15.95
C ALA A 4 12.31 44.92 -15.17
N LEU A 5 11.90 44.52 -13.96
CA LEU A 5 11.22 45.42 -13.01
C LEU A 5 11.79 45.21 -11.59
N ALA A 6 12.38 46.28 -11.06
CA ALA A 6 12.82 46.43 -9.67
C ALA A 6 11.83 47.33 -8.93
N LEU A 7 11.60 47.08 -7.64
CA LEU A 7 10.85 47.99 -6.76
C LEU A 7 11.64 48.27 -5.47
N LEU A 8 11.75 49.58 -5.19
CA LEU A 8 12.35 50.24 -4.03
C LEU A 8 11.52 50.03 -2.74
N LEU A 9 12.18 49.99 -1.58
CA LEU A 9 11.58 50.32 -0.28
C LEU A 9 12.49 51.28 0.49
N ALA A 10 11.95 52.45 0.84
CA ALA A 10 12.56 53.51 1.63
C ALA A 10 12.23 53.35 3.12
N GLY A 11 13.12 53.85 3.98
CA GLY A 11 13.13 53.59 5.43
C GLY A 11 12.32 54.54 6.31
N SER A 12 12.53 54.41 7.62
CA SER A 12 12.26 55.43 8.62
C SER A 12 13.06 55.14 9.89
N ALA A 13 13.83 56.14 10.35
CA ALA A 13 14.59 56.13 11.58
C ALA A 13 13.86 56.90 12.69
N GLY A 14 13.94 56.38 13.92
CA GLY A 14 14.16 57.11 15.17
C GLY A 14 13.08 58.05 15.74
N CYS A 15 12.63 57.77 16.97
CA CYS A 15 12.73 58.73 18.08
C CYS A 15 12.41 58.02 19.42
N SER A 16 13.26 58.20 20.42
CA SER A 16 13.13 57.73 21.80
C SER A 16 13.65 58.82 22.73
N THR A 17 12.94 59.09 23.84
CA THR A 17 13.43 59.55 25.17
C THR A 17 12.21 59.71 26.11
N PRO A 18 12.36 59.95 27.44
CA PRO A 18 13.26 59.34 28.43
C PRO A 18 12.53 58.99 29.76
N PHE A 19 13.09 58.14 30.63
CA PHE A 19 13.09 58.36 32.09
C PHE A 19 14.11 57.44 32.78
N ASP A 20 14.82 58.04 33.73
CA ASP A 20 16.07 57.62 34.34
C ASP A 20 16.02 56.44 35.32
N ALA A 21 17.21 55.86 35.45
CA ALA A 21 17.75 54.94 36.44
C ALA A 21 17.23 55.08 37.89
N LEU A 22 17.10 53.93 38.56
CA LEU A 22 17.76 53.61 39.85
C LEU A 22 17.29 52.25 40.38
N TYR A 23 18.01 51.17 40.03
CA TYR A 23 18.33 50.07 40.94
C TYR A 23 19.40 49.20 40.25
N ALA A 24 20.66 49.44 40.58
CA ALA A 24 21.72 48.48 40.31
C ALA A 24 21.80 47.52 41.51
N PRO A 25 21.74 46.20 41.27
CA PRO A 25 22.48 45.28 42.09
C PRO A 25 23.46 44.46 41.24
N ALA A 26 24.68 44.37 41.75
CA ALA A 26 25.67 43.32 41.55
C ALA A 26 25.95 42.83 40.12
N ASP A 27 27.18 43.10 39.65
CA ASP A 27 28.00 42.19 38.85
C ASP A 27 27.28 40.94 38.31
N LEU A 28 26.71 41.02 37.10
CA LEU A 28 26.35 39.85 36.28
C LEU A 28 27.64 39.23 35.72
N VAL A 29 28.52 38.75 36.59
CA VAL A 29 29.68 37.92 36.24
C VAL A 29 29.24 36.49 35.84
N GLY A 30 27.94 36.18 35.90
CA GLY A 30 27.37 34.85 35.60
C GLY A 30 26.68 34.65 34.24
N ASN A 31 26.47 35.66 33.39
CA ASN A 31 25.67 35.48 32.15
C ASN A 31 26.50 35.35 30.86
N THR A 32 27.83 35.29 30.96
CA THR A 32 28.68 35.08 29.78
C THR A 32 29.02 33.59 29.64
N PRO A 33 28.71 32.95 28.48
CA PRO A 33 29.17 31.60 28.19
C PRO A 33 30.69 31.47 28.37
N ALA A 34 31.12 30.59 29.28
CA ALA A 34 32.53 30.31 29.54
C ALA A 34 32.93 28.92 29.04
N SER A 35 32.02 27.94 29.04
CA SER A 35 32.28 26.60 28.50
C SER A 35 31.05 26.03 27.78
N ILE A 36 31.30 25.16 26.80
CA ILE A 36 30.27 24.40 26.08
C ILE A 36 30.70 22.94 26.04
N THR A 37 29.79 22.05 26.43
CA THR A 37 29.95 20.60 26.29
C THR A 37 28.91 20.07 25.33
N ILE A 38 29.33 19.24 24.37
CA ILE A 38 28.43 18.54 23.45
C ILE A 38 28.45 17.07 23.84
N ALA A 39 27.28 16.46 23.96
CA ALA A 39 27.21 15.02 24.22
C ALA A 39 27.84 14.24 23.05
N SER A 40 28.55 13.15 23.35
CA SER A 40 29.07 12.25 22.34
C SER A 40 27.92 11.65 21.53
N ALA A 41 27.99 11.73 20.20
CA ALA A 41 27.03 11.08 19.32
C ALA A 41 27.60 9.75 18.80
N PRO A 42 26.75 8.75 18.50
CA PRO A 42 27.19 7.52 17.87
C PRO A 42 27.72 7.77 16.45
N ALA A 43 28.50 6.82 15.93
CA ALA A 43 28.86 6.82 14.50
C ALA A 43 27.60 6.70 13.63
N LEU A 44 27.58 7.42 12.51
CA LEU A 44 26.49 7.40 11.55
C LEU A 44 26.87 6.59 10.33
N THR A 45 25.88 6.07 9.62
CA THR A 45 26.02 5.56 8.25
C THR A 45 25.57 6.64 7.27
N VAL A 46 26.16 6.72 6.06
CA VAL A 46 25.68 7.64 5.00
C VAL A 46 24.16 7.53 4.83
N GLY A 47 23.45 8.66 4.87
CA GLY A 47 21.99 8.75 4.81
C GLY A 47 21.28 8.78 6.18
N GLN A 48 21.99 8.55 7.29
CA GLN A 48 21.45 8.72 8.64
C GLN A 48 21.60 10.16 9.16
N SER A 49 20.81 10.50 10.17
CA SER A 49 20.92 11.76 10.90
C SER A 49 20.83 11.53 12.42
N THR A 50 21.44 12.41 13.21
CA THR A 50 21.36 12.40 14.67
C THR A 50 21.29 13.80 15.25
N LYS A 51 20.73 13.93 16.44
CA LYS A 51 20.62 15.19 17.16
C LYS A 51 21.78 15.34 18.15
N VAL A 52 22.54 16.42 18.03
CA VAL A 52 23.53 16.80 19.07
C VAL A 52 22.98 17.95 19.91
N ALA A 53 23.21 17.89 21.22
CA ALA A 53 22.80 18.91 22.19
C ALA A 53 24.03 19.50 22.87
N ALA A 54 24.04 20.83 23.04
CA ALA A 54 25.09 21.57 23.73
C ALA A 54 24.61 22.03 25.12
N THR A 55 25.41 21.78 26.15
CA THR A 55 25.21 22.34 27.50
C THR A 55 26.21 23.49 27.71
N ILE A 56 25.70 24.69 27.92
CA ILE A 56 26.47 25.92 28.07
C ILE A 56 26.54 26.29 29.55
N LYS A 57 27.73 26.63 30.04
CA LYS A 57 27.94 27.08 31.43
C LYS A 57 28.72 28.39 31.51
N ASP A 58 28.43 29.18 32.55
CA ASP A 58 29.18 30.39 32.91
C ASP A 58 30.53 30.07 33.60
N ALA A 59 31.30 31.10 33.93
CA ALA A 59 32.63 30.96 34.56
C ALA A 59 32.57 30.36 35.98
N THR A 60 31.40 30.37 36.61
CA THR A 60 31.13 29.82 37.94
C THR A 60 30.52 28.40 37.91
N GLY A 61 30.25 27.87 36.71
CA GLY A 61 29.74 26.52 36.49
C GLY A 61 28.21 26.38 36.37
N ASN A 62 27.45 27.48 36.38
CA ASN A 62 25.99 27.45 36.24
C ASN A 62 25.58 27.22 34.79
N VAL A 63 24.53 26.43 34.55
CA VAL A 63 23.98 26.18 33.20
C VAL A 63 23.20 27.40 32.71
N LEU A 64 23.39 27.79 31.45
CA LEU A 64 22.69 28.88 30.77
C LEU A 64 21.69 28.31 29.75
N PRO A 65 20.44 28.00 30.13
CA PRO A 65 19.47 27.32 29.27
C PRO A 65 18.97 28.16 28.09
N GLU A 66 19.06 29.49 28.19
CA GLU A 66 18.62 30.43 27.14
C GLU A 66 19.77 30.91 26.23
N ALA A 67 20.99 30.37 26.41
CA ALA A 67 22.13 30.76 25.60
C ALA A 67 21.95 30.32 24.14
N VAL A 68 22.04 31.28 23.21
CA VAL A 68 21.96 31.01 21.77
C VAL A 68 23.22 30.26 21.31
N VAL A 69 23.03 29.18 20.56
CA VAL A 69 24.11 28.35 20.03
C VAL A 69 24.12 28.43 18.50
N SER A 70 25.29 28.74 17.95
CA SER A 70 25.56 28.64 16.52
C SER A 70 26.31 27.35 16.22
N TRP A 71 25.82 26.58 15.26
CA TRP A 71 26.40 25.31 14.83
C TRP A 71 27.15 25.43 13.51
N SER A 72 28.26 24.70 13.39
CA SER A 72 28.97 24.53 12.12
C SER A 72 29.58 23.14 12.00
N THR A 73 29.82 22.72 10.75
CA THR A 73 30.53 21.49 10.40
C THR A 73 31.86 21.86 9.76
N SER A 74 32.90 21.05 9.99
CA SER A 74 34.20 21.22 9.34
C SER A 74 34.16 20.88 7.85
N ASP A 75 33.20 20.05 7.40
CA ASP A 75 33.04 19.66 6.01
C ASP A 75 31.56 19.36 5.69
N VAL A 76 30.94 20.28 4.95
CA VAL A 76 29.54 20.16 4.54
C VAL A 76 29.29 19.03 3.52
N SER A 77 30.34 18.49 2.88
CA SER A 77 30.21 17.37 1.94
C SER A 77 30.14 16.01 2.64
N ILE A 78 30.58 15.91 3.91
CA ILE A 78 30.55 14.69 4.72
C ILE A 78 29.33 14.69 5.64
N ALA A 79 29.05 15.79 6.34
CA ALA A 79 27.82 15.95 7.12
C ALA A 79 27.42 17.42 7.28
N THR A 80 26.13 17.71 7.20
CA THR A 80 25.55 19.03 7.48
C THR A 80 25.03 19.12 8.91
N VAL A 81 24.92 20.32 9.47
CA VAL A 81 24.29 20.56 10.79
C VAL A 81 23.32 21.74 10.71
N ALA A 82 22.08 21.53 11.15
CA ALA A 82 21.05 22.55 11.18
C ALA A 82 21.15 23.45 12.42
N ILE A 83 20.40 24.57 12.43
CA ILE A 83 20.43 25.57 13.51
C ILE A 83 20.05 25.00 14.87
N ASP A 84 19.26 23.94 14.88
CA ASP A 84 18.79 23.26 16.08
C ASP A 84 19.76 22.17 16.57
N GLY A 85 20.87 21.91 15.85
CA GLY A 85 21.84 20.85 16.17
C GLY A 85 21.56 19.49 15.51
N MET A 86 20.68 19.41 14.51
CA MET A 86 20.46 18.17 13.75
C MET A 86 21.57 17.95 12.72
N VAL A 87 22.32 16.84 12.85
CA VAL A 87 23.42 16.47 11.96
C VAL A 87 22.95 15.43 10.95
N SER A 88 23.22 15.62 9.66
CA SER A 88 22.86 14.67 8.59
C SER A 88 24.09 14.19 7.82
N ALA A 89 24.27 12.88 7.70
CA ALA A 89 25.43 12.24 7.09
C ALA A 89 25.26 12.10 5.57
N LEU A 90 26.18 12.69 4.79
CA LEU A 90 26.11 12.77 3.33
C LEU A 90 27.14 11.88 2.62
N SER A 91 28.35 11.76 3.15
CA SER A 91 29.40 10.88 2.61
C SER A 91 30.26 10.29 3.72
N SER A 92 30.97 9.20 3.45
CA SER A 92 31.82 8.56 4.46
C SER A 92 33.03 9.42 4.78
N GLY A 93 33.32 9.58 6.06
CA GLY A 93 34.43 10.41 6.53
C GLY A 93 34.23 10.80 7.98
N THR A 94 35.07 11.69 8.48
CA THR A 94 34.95 12.21 9.84
C THR A 94 34.83 13.72 9.79
N VAL A 95 33.83 14.28 10.47
CA VAL A 95 33.64 15.74 10.58
C VAL A 95 33.65 16.17 12.04
N THR A 96 34.12 17.37 12.29
CA THR A 96 33.98 18.03 13.59
C THR A 96 32.78 18.96 13.55
N ILE A 97 31.80 18.72 14.42
CA ILE A 97 30.67 19.61 14.66
C ILE A 97 31.04 20.56 15.80
N THR A 98 30.93 21.87 15.55
CA THR A 98 31.29 22.92 16.50
C THR A 98 30.05 23.70 16.94
N ALA A 99 29.83 23.78 18.24
CA ALA A 99 28.88 24.69 18.87
C ALA A 99 29.62 25.93 19.38
N THR A 100 29.12 27.12 19.07
CA THR A 100 29.67 28.39 19.57
C THR A 100 28.57 29.20 20.26
N SER A 101 28.87 29.76 21.43
CA SER A 101 28.02 30.73 22.14
C SER A 101 28.92 31.79 22.76
N GLY A 102 28.81 33.04 22.28
CA GLY A 102 29.79 34.08 22.61
C GLY A 102 31.22 33.69 22.24
N LYS A 103 32.14 33.72 23.22
CA LYS A 103 33.54 33.29 23.05
C LYS A 103 33.75 31.80 23.35
N ALA A 104 32.77 31.12 23.96
CA ALA A 104 32.89 29.72 24.32
C ALA A 104 32.64 28.82 23.09
N LYS A 105 33.40 27.73 23.00
CA LYS A 105 33.32 26.74 21.93
C LYS A 105 33.29 25.34 22.51
N GLY A 106 32.44 24.48 21.95
CA GLY A 106 32.39 23.05 22.22
C GLY A 106 32.45 22.30 20.89
N GLN A 107 33.13 21.16 20.87
CA GLN A 107 33.28 20.36 19.66
C GLN A 107 32.95 18.90 19.93
N THR A 108 32.39 18.24 18.93
CA THR A 108 32.22 16.78 18.90
C THR A 108 32.60 16.26 17.53
N VAL A 109 33.10 15.04 17.49
CA VAL A 109 33.51 14.38 16.25
C VAL A 109 32.41 13.41 15.83
N ILE A 110 31.97 13.51 14.58
CA ILE A 110 31.02 12.58 13.97
C ILE A 110 31.78 11.76 12.94
N THR A 111 31.83 10.45 13.15
CA THR A 111 32.33 9.51 12.16
C THR A 111 31.17 8.99 11.34
N VAL A 112 31.21 9.23 10.03
CA VAL A 112 30.29 8.68 9.04
C VAL A 112 30.95 7.49 8.36
N GLN A 113 30.40 6.31 8.60
CA GLN A 113 30.77 5.09 7.90
C GLN A 113 30.08 5.05 6.53
N PRO A 114 30.71 4.42 5.51
CA PRO A 114 30.03 4.14 4.25
C PRO A 114 28.69 3.46 4.50
N ALA A 115 27.68 3.77 3.67
CA ALA A 115 26.53 2.87 3.56
C ALA A 115 27.08 1.46 3.35
N GLY A 116 26.65 0.51 4.20
CA GLY A 116 27.08 -0.88 4.07
C GLY A 116 27.01 -1.25 2.60
N THR A 117 28.12 -1.72 2.03
CA THR A 117 28.15 -2.17 0.64
C THR A 117 26.93 -3.07 0.43
N PRO A 118 26.15 -2.90 -0.66
CA PRO A 118 25.33 -4.00 -1.13
C PRO A 118 26.23 -5.23 -1.08
N ALA A 119 25.74 -6.33 -0.52
CA ALA A 119 26.48 -7.58 -0.50
C ALA A 119 27.21 -7.72 -1.84
N THR A 120 28.53 -7.91 -1.81
CA THR A 120 29.28 -8.34 -3.00
C THR A 120 28.40 -9.36 -3.72
N PRO A 121 28.13 -9.20 -5.03
CA PRO A 121 27.38 -10.23 -5.74
C PRO A 121 28.05 -11.55 -5.39
N PRO A 122 27.29 -12.57 -4.97
CA PRO A 122 27.88 -13.86 -4.68
C PRO A 122 28.75 -14.22 -5.88
N VAL A 123 29.97 -14.71 -5.62
CA VAL A 123 30.79 -15.44 -6.61
C VAL A 123 29.84 -16.15 -7.53
N THR A 124 29.74 -15.72 -8.79
CA THR A 124 28.62 -16.05 -9.67
C THR A 124 28.37 -17.55 -9.57
N PRO A 125 27.28 -17.98 -8.90
CA PRO A 125 26.63 -19.19 -9.32
C PRO A 125 26.34 -18.99 -10.82
N PRO A 126 26.25 -20.05 -11.64
CA PRO A 126 25.84 -19.87 -13.04
C PRO A 126 24.67 -18.88 -13.08
N VAL A 127 24.79 -17.81 -13.88
CA VAL A 127 23.77 -16.76 -13.99
C VAL A 127 22.46 -17.49 -14.23
N SER A 128 21.62 -17.55 -13.20
CA SER A 128 20.34 -18.23 -13.31
C SER A 128 19.56 -17.48 -14.37
N THR A 129 19.24 -18.16 -15.47
CA THR A 129 18.31 -17.66 -16.47
C THR A 129 16.87 -17.71 -15.97
N ALA A 130 16.62 -18.44 -14.87
CA ALA A 130 15.33 -18.49 -14.20
C ALA A 130 15.12 -17.25 -13.32
N PRO A 131 13.88 -16.72 -13.26
CA PRO A 131 13.52 -15.61 -12.39
C PRO A 131 13.75 -15.96 -10.91
N SER A 132 14.24 -14.99 -10.13
CA SER A 132 14.30 -15.15 -8.68
C SER A 132 12.90 -15.08 -8.07
N PRO A 133 12.52 -16.00 -7.16
CA PRO A 133 11.23 -15.96 -6.48
C PRO A 133 10.99 -14.61 -5.80
N ALA A 134 9.74 -14.14 -5.81
CA ALA A 134 9.33 -13.00 -5.01
C ALA A 134 9.42 -13.35 -3.52
N THR A 135 10.12 -12.53 -2.75
CA THR A 135 10.12 -12.61 -1.29
C THR A 135 8.71 -12.31 -0.78
N LEU A 136 8.15 -13.25 -0.02
CA LEU A 136 6.83 -13.10 0.58
C LEU A 136 6.83 -12.02 1.68
N PRO A 137 5.67 -11.39 1.96
CA PRO A 137 5.52 -10.45 3.06
C PRO A 137 5.88 -11.06 4.42
N ALA A 138 6.40 -10.22 5.31
CA ALA A 138 6.40 -10.48 6.75
C ALA A 138 4.97 -10.37 7.28
N MET A 139 4.32 -11.53 7.42
CA MET A 139 2.95 -11.65 7.91
C MET A 139 2.88 -11.38 9.41
N PHE A 140 1.76 -10.83 9.88
CA PHE A 140 1.49 -10.71 11.31
C PHE A 140 0.12 -11.29 11.66
N ASP A 141 0.03 -11.83 12.86
CA ASP A 141 -1.19 -12.37 13.39
C ASP A 141 -2.05 -11.28 14.01
N THR A 142 -3.37 -11.50 13.97
CA THR A 142 -4.38 -10.62 14.55
C THR A 142 -5.17 -11.35 15.64
N PRO A 143 -4.52 -12.04 16.60
CA PRO A 143 -5.23 -12.82 17.60
C PRO A 143 -6.19 -11.90 18.38
N MET A 144 -7.39 -12.39 18.61
CA MET A 144 -8.35 -11.69 19.47
C MET A 144 -7.89 -11.80 20.92
N PRO A 145 -7.88 -10.71 21.70
CA PRO A 145 -7.82 -10.85 23.14
C PRO A 145 -9.15 -11.47 23.62
N ASP A 146 -9.09 -12.63 24.27
CA ASP A 146 -10.26 -13.39 24.76
C ASP A 146 -11.06 -12.67 25.85
N ALA A 147 -10.48 -11.64 26.47
CA ALA A 147 -11.05 -10.80 27.51
C ALA A 147 -10.39 -9.40 27.47
N PRO A 148 -10.92 -8.38 28.18
CA PRO A 148 -10.12 -7.21 28.52
C PRO A 148 -8.76 -7.66 29.04
N ALA A 149 -7.68 -6.98 28.65
CA ALA A 149 -6.37 -7.32 29.21
C ALA A 149 -6.47 -7.30 30.74
N ALA A 150 -5.78 -8.20 31.44
CA ALA A 150 -5.87 -8.28 32.90
C ALA A 150 -5.62 -6.89 33.53
N GLY A 151 -6.64 -6.35 34.22
CA GLY A 151 -6.62 -5.00 34.81
C GLY A 151 -7.31 -3.88 34.00
N GLY A 152 -7.80 -4.16 32.78
CA GLY A 152 -8.55 -3.20 31.96
C GLY A 152 -10.00 -3.01 32.38
N ALA A 153 -10.51 -1.79 32.27
CA ALA A 153 -11.88 -1.42 32.59
C ALA A 153 -12.82 -1.58 31.37
N VAL A 154 -14.10 -1.83 31.66
CA VAL A 154 -15.17 -1.69 30.66
C VAL A 154 -15.79 -0.29 30.79
N ILE A 155 -15.81 0.44 29.69
CA ILE A 155 -16.30 1.81 29.59
C ILE A 155 -17.60 1.79 28.77
N PRO A 156 -18.79 1.75 29.40
CA PRO A 156 -20.05 1.80 28.68
C PRO A 156 -20.29 3.20 28.10
N VAL A 157 -20.83 3.26 26.87
CA VAL A 157 -21.16 4.50 26.15
C VAL A 157 -22.55 4.35 25.53
N SER A 158 -23.52 5.09 26.06
CA SER A 158 -24.88 5.20 25.51
C SER A 158 -24.94 6.23 24.38
N ALA A 159 -26.08 6.29 23.68
CA ALA A 159 -26.27 7.23 22.55
C ALA A 159 -26.19 8.72 22.94
N THR A 160 -26.36 9.05 24.23
CA THR A 160 -26.26 10.43 24.74
C THR A 160 -24.91 10.76 25.34
N ASP A 161 -24.02 9.76 25.48
CA ASP A 161 -22.69 9.96 26.03
C ASP A 161 -21.72 10.50 24.98
N ASP A 162 -20.67 11.15 25.45
CA ASP A 162 -19.59 11.63 24.60
C ASP A 162 -18.60 10.50 24.28
N LEU A 163 -18.69 9.96 23.06
CA LEU A 163 -17.78 8.93 22.56
C LEU A 163 -16.32 9.41 22.51
N GLN A 164 -16.05 10.69 22.19
CA GLN A 164 -14.68 11.18 22.18
C GLN A 164 -14.12 11.24 23.61
N ALA A 165 -14.91 11.68 24.59
CA ALA A 165 -14.49 11.66 25.98
C ALA A 165 -14.18 10.24 26.49
N ALA A 166 -14.95 9.23 26.03
CA ALA A 166 -14.67 7.82 26.33
C ALA A 166 -13.33 7.37 25.70
N ILE A 167 -13.06 7.73 24.44
CA ILE A 167 -11.79 7.46 23.77
C ILE A 167 -10.64 8.16 24.50
N ASP A 168 -10.82 9.42 24.92
CA ASP A 168 -9.79 10.23 25.57
C ASP A 168 -9.36 9.65 26.92
N ARG A 169 -10.31 9.16 27.72
CA ARG A 169 -10.03 8.60 29.06
C ARG A 169 -9.62 7.13 29.07
N ALA A 170 -9.83 6.38 27.98
CA ALA A 170 -9.48 4.97 27.93
C ALA A 170 -7.96 4.76 28.09
N ASN A 171 -7.58 3.75 28.86
CA ASN A 171 -6.20 3.31 29.05
C ASN A 171 -5.93 2.04 28.24
N PRO A 172 -4.66 1.76 27.87
CA PRO A 172 -4.28 0.48 27.29
C PRO A 172 -4.82 -0.71 28.10
N GLY A 173 -5.58 -1.59 27.45
CA GLY A 173 -6.27 -2.72 28.08
C GLY A 173 -7.78 -2.53 28.29
N ASP A 174 -8.28 -1.29 28.22
CA ASP A 174 -9.69 -0.98 28.39
C ASP A 174 -10.55 -1.41 27.18
N VAL A 175 -11.83 -1.64 27.44
CA VAL A 175 -12.85 -1.92 26.42
C VAL A 175 -13.92 -0.84 26.47
N ILE A 176 -14.08 -0.10 25.37
CA ILE A 176 -15.19 0.83 25.17
C ILE A 176 -16.37 0.06 24.56
N GLU A 177 -17.45 -0.05 25.31
CA GLU A 177 -18.66 -0.76 24.89
C GLU A 177 -19.76 0.23 24.50
N LEU A 178 -20.05 0.27 23.20
CA LEU A 178 -21.09 1.13 22.65
C LEU A 178 -22.46 0.44 22.75
N ALA A 179 -23.48 1.18 23.18
CA ALA A 179 -24.83 0.66 23.25
C ALA A 179 -25.32 0.19 21.86
N PRO A 180 -25.89 -1.03 21.73
CA PRO A 180 -26.37 -1.54 20.45
C PRO A 180 -27.40 -0.60 19.80
N GLY A 181 -27.23 -0.32 18.51
CA GLY A 181 -28.09 0.59 17.74
C GLY A 181 -27.92 2.08 18.07
N ALA A 182 -27.02 2.46 18.97
CA ALA A 182 -26.71 3.87 19.23
C ALA A 182 -26.07 4.52 17.99
N VAL A 183 -26.39 5.80 17.75
CA VAL A 183 -25.84 6.57 16.62
C VAL A 183 -24.98 7.72 17.16
N PHE A 184 -23.69 7.66 16.89
CA PHE A 184 -22.69 8.66 17.25
C PHE A 184 -22.36 9.50 16.02
N THR A 185 -22.80 10.76 16.01
CA THR A 185 -22.56 11.67 14.88
C THR A 185 -21.42 12.63 15.21
N GLY A 186 -20.30 12.50 14.50
CA GLY A 186 -19.10 13.30 14.75
C GLY A 186 -17.87 12.81 13.99
N ASN A 187 -16.73 13.41 14.30
CA ASN A 187 -15.41 13.02 13.80
C ASN A 187 -14.55 12.61 15.00
N TYR A 188 -14.23 11.33 15.11
CA TYR A 188 -13.61 10.76 16.31
C TYR A 188 -12.14 10.46 16.09
N THR A 189 -11.29 10.83 17.05
CA THR A 189 -9.85 10.68 16.98
C THR A 189 -9.36 9.63 17.97
N LEU A 190 -8.76 8.56 17.45
CA LEU A 190 -8.02 7.56 18.24
C LEU A 190 -6.72 8.21 18.73
N ARG A 191 -6.57 8.29 20.05
CA ARG A 191 -5.49 9.06 20.69
C ARG A 191 -4.18 8.29 20.75
N ASN A 192 -3.07 9.00 20.70
CA ASN A 192 -1.80 8.45 21.15
C ASN A 192 -1.79 8.38 22.68
N LYS A 193 -1.77 7.16 23.22
CA LYS A 193 -1.75 6.94 24.68
C LYS A 193 -0.31 6.93 25.17
N ALA A 194 -0.04 7.67 26.25
CA ALA A 194 1.30 7.74 26.82
C ALA A 194 1.75 6.37 27.37
N GLY A 195 3.06 6.10 27.27
CA GLY A 195 3.70 4.90 27.81
C GLY A 195 4.14 3.91 26.74
N THR A 196 4.52 2.71 27.18
CA THR A 196 5.06 1.62 26.33
C THR A 196 4.16 0.38 26.34
N SER A 197 2.92 0.50 26.81
CA SER A 197 2.00 -0.63 26.90
C SER A 197 1.62 -1.13 25.51
N THR A 198 1.55 -2.45 25.36
CA THR A 198 1.10 -3.14 24.14
C THR A 198 -0.30 -3.73 24.31
N ALA A 199 -1.00 -3.36 25.38
CA ALA A 199 -2.37 -3.79 25.62
C ALA A 199 -3.34 -3.04 24.70
N TRP A 200 -4.24 -3.79 24.07
CA TRP A 200 -5.24 -3.24 23.15
C TRP A 200 -6.29 -2.40 23.87
N ILE A 201 -6.64 -1.26 23.30
CA ILE A 201 -7.92 -0.59 23.55
C ILE A 201 -8.91 -1.15 22.53
N VAL A 202 -9.99 -1.76 23.02
CA VAL A 202 -11.01 -2.36 22.16
C VAL A 202 -12.25 -1.47 22.13
N ILE A 203 -12.76 -1.17 20.93
CA ILE A 203 -14.04 -0.48 20.75
C ILE A 203 -15.00 -1.44 20.07
N ARG A 204 -16.12 -1.77 20.74
CA ARG A 204 -17.07 -2.78 20.27
C ARG A 204 -18.50 -2.51 20.74
N PRO A 205 -19.52 -3.18 20.15
CA PRO A 205 -20.86 -3.22 20.71
C PRO A 205 -20.87 -3.89 22.09
N ALA A 206 -21.72 -3.42 23.01
CA ALA A 206 -21.90 -4.06 24.32
C ALA A 206 -22.48 -5.50 24.21
N ASN A 207 -23.16 -5.83 23.10
CA ASN A 207 -23.68 -7.17 22.82
C ASN A 207 -22.73 -8.03 21.95
N ALA A 208 -21.46 -7.63 21.78
CA ALA A 208 -20.54 -8.27 20.84
C ALA A 208 -20.35 -9.78 21.04
N ALA A 209 -20.42 -10.26 22.29
CA ALA A 209 -20.23 -11.67 22.64
C ALA A 209 -21.31 -12.60 22.06
N THR A 210 -22.51 -12.08 21.78
CA THR A 210 -23.65 -12.87 21.30
C THR A 210 -24.15 -12.43 19.92
N ALA A 211 -23.90 -11.18 19.52
CA ALA A 211 -24.47 -10.59 18.31
C ALA A 211 -23.57 -10.67 17.08
N LEU A 212 -22.24 -10.70 17.25
CA LEU A 212 -21.33 -10.66 16.11
C LEU A 212 -21.15 -12.04 15.46
N PRO A 213 -20.91 -12.09 14.15
CA PRO A 213 -20.49 -13.34 13.51
C PRO A 213 -19.18 -13.84 14.12
N ALA A 214 -19.00 -15.16 14.11
CA ALA A 214 -17.76 -15.81 14.55
C ALA A 214 -16.54 -15.27 13.79
N LEU A 215 -15.35 -15.36 14.38
CA LEU A 215 -14.10 -15.00 13.70
C LEU A 215 -13.93 -15.80 12.40
N GLY A 216 -13.42 -15.16 11.36
CA GLY A 216 -13.33 -15.74 10.02
C GLY A 216 -14.66 -15.74 9.25
N ARG A 217 -15.78 -15.31 9.86
CA ARG A 217 -17.03 -15.05 9.14
C ARG A 217 -17.17 -13.55 8.90
N ARG A 218 -17.07 -13.19 7.63
CA ARG A 218 -17.20 -11.82 7.12
C ARG A 218 -18.54 -11.18 7.52
N MET A 219 -18.48 -9.91 7.90
CA MET A 219 -19.64 -9.04 8.09
C MET A 219 -20.43 -8.87 6.78
N THR A 220 -21.73 -8.66 6.89
CA THR A 220 -22.61 -8.29 5.76
C THR A 220 -23.61 -7.25 6.24
N PRO A 221 -24.26 -6.49 5.34
CA PRO A 221 -25.31 -5.55 5.74
C PRO A 221 -26.44 -6.24 6.55
N ALA A 222 -26.82 -7.47 6.17
CA ALA A 222 -27.81 -8.25 6.89
C ALA A 222 -27.35 -8.65 8.31
N LEU A 223 -26.08 -9.07 8.46
CA LEU A 223 -25.51 -9.37 9.77
C LEU A 223 -25.34 -8.12 10.63
N ALA A 224 -24.97 -6.98 10.03
CA ALA A 224 -24.85 -5.71 10.74
C ALA A 224 -26.21 -5.26 11.30
N ALA A 225 -27.27 -5.35 10.48
CA ALA A 225 -28.63 -5.07 10.91
C ALA A 225 -29.10 -6.04 12.01
N ALA A 226 -28.87 -7.34 11.85
CA ALA A 226 -29.26 -8.36 12.83
C ALA A 226 -28.52 -8.21 14.17
N ALA A 227 -27.26 -7.80 14.14
CA ALA A 227 -26.45 -7.54 15.32
C ALA A 227 -26.79 -6.20 16.02
N ASN A 228 -27.60 -5.37 15.37
CA ASN A 228 -27.93 -4.01 15.81
C ASN A 228 -26.66 -3.20 16.12
N LEU A 229 -25.74 -3.13 15.14
CA LEU A 229 -24.45 -2.49 15.36
C LEU A 229 -24.63 -1.01 15.77
N PRO A 230 -23.84 -0.50 16.72
CA PRO A 230 -23.71 0.92 16.97
C PRO A 230 -23.09 1.58 15.73
N ARG A 231 -23.67 2.71 15.34
CA ARG A 231 -23.22 3.50 14.18
C ARG A 231 -22.34 4.67 14.61
N ILE A 232 -21.20 4.82 13.95
CA ILE A 232 -20.38 6.03 13.96
C ILE A 232 -20.52 6.70 12.59
N GLN A 233 -20.96 7.95 12.53
CA GLN A 233 -21.16 8.63 11.25
C GLN A 233 -20.58 10.04 11.22
N THR A 234 -19.91 10.38 10.11
CA THR A 234 -19.41 11.74 9.91
C THR A 234 -20.51 12.68 9.43
N PRO A 235 -20.64 13.90 10.00
CA PRO A 235 -21.58 14.92 9.53
C PRO A 235 -21.02 15.80 8.42
N ASN A 236 -19.77 15.60 7.99
CA ASN A 236 -19.05 16.50 7.09
C ASN A 236 -18.01 15.74 6.25
N ASN A 237 -17.14 16.48 5.56
CA ASN A 237 -16.12 15.93 4.67
C ASN A 237 -14.89 15.30 5.40
N SER A 238 -14.82 15.43 6.72
CA SER A 238 -13.75 14.85 7.53
C SER A 238 -14.04 13.38 7.88
N PRO A 239 -13.02 12.59 8.24
CA PRO A 239 -13.21 11.20 8.62
C PRO A 239 -14.13 11.01 9.82
N ALA A 240 -14.97 9.98 9.77
CA ALA A 240 -15.75 9.56 10.94
C ALA A 240 -14.80 9.07 12.05
N ILE A 241 -13.73 8.37 11.66
CA ILE A 241 -12.67 7.91 12.55
C ILE A 241 -11.31 8.29 11.95
N GLN A 242 -10.45 8.87 12.77
CA GLN A 242 -9.07 9.19 12.40
C GLN A 242 -8.11 8.86 13.55
N THR A 243 -6.81 8.86 13.28
CA THR A 243 -5.77 8.65 14.29
C THR A 243 -4.95 9.91 14.52
N GLU A 244 -4.56 10.16 15.78
CA GLU A 244 -3.41 11.02 16.06
C GLU A 244 -2.10 10.41 15.54
N PRO A 245 -1.07 11.24 15.26
CA PRO A 245 0.29 10.74 15.06
C PRO A 245 0.71 9.80 16.19
N SER A 246 1.34 8.68 15.82
CA SER A 246 1.79 7.61 16.72
C SER A 246 0.67 6.92 17.52
N ALA A 247 -0.61 7.11 17.19
CA ALA A 247 -1.69 6.35 17.86
C ALA A 247 -1.51 4.84 17.66
N HIS A 248 -1.74 4.05 18.71
CA HIS A 248 -1.38 2.64 18.69
C HIS A 248 -2.26 1.72 19.52
N TYR A 249 -2.30 0.44 19.12
CA TYR A 249 -3.01 -0.67 19.78
C TYR A 249 -4.51 -0.43 19.94
N TYR A 250 -5.18 -0.07 18.84
CA TYR A 250 -6.64 0.02 18.78
C TYR A 250 -7.23 -1.12 17.96
N ARG A 251 -8.25 -1.79 18.51
CA ARG A 251 -9.06 -2.77 17.77
C ARG A 251 -10.51 -2.35 17.77
N LEU A 252 -11.03 -2.04 16.58
CA LEU A 252 -12.42 -1.69 16.36
C LEU A 252 -13.13 -2.92 15.83
N ILE A 253 -14.20 -3.33 16.51
CA ILE A 253 -14.87 -4.60 16.25
C ILE A 253 -16.36 -4.38 16.06
N GLY A 254 -16.91 -4.81 14.92
CA GLY A 254 -18.35 -4.86 14.74
C GLY A 254 -19.02 -3.49 14.85
N LEU A 255 -18.50 -2.48 14.14
CA LEU A 255 -19.11 -1.16 14.09
C LEU A 255 -19.69 -0.89 12.71
N ASP A 256 -20.85 -0.23 12.66
CA ASP A 256 -21.36 0.43 11.45
C ASP A 256 -20.68 1.80 11.36
N VAL A 257 -19.94 2.05 10.28
CA VAL A 257 -19.28 3.34 10.04
C VAL A 257 -19.82 3.88 8.73
N GLY A 258 -20.43 5.07 8.78
CA GLY A 258 -21.16 5.61 7.64
C GLY A 258 -21.20 7.14 7.56
N VAL A 259 -22.08 7.63 6.71
CA VAL A 259 -22.23 9.07 6.44
C VAL A 259 -23.57 9.56 6.94
N ALA A 260 -23.58 10.67 7.70
CA ALA A 260 -24.81 11.26 8.20
C ALA A 260 -25.60 11.94 7.06
N PRO A 261 -26.94 12.07 7.17
CA PRO A 261 -27.79 12.62 6.10
C PRO A 261 -27.41 14.01 5.58
N ALA A 262 -26.73 14.83 6.39
CA ALA A 262 -26.32 16.18 6.02
C ALA A 262 -25.04 16.25 5.17
N ALA A 263 -24.21 15.20 5.18
CA ALA A 263 -22.97 15.17 4.42
C ALA A 263 -23.22 14.71 2.99
N THR A 264 -22.69 15.46 2.03
CA THR A 264 -22.82 15.18 0.59
C THR A 264 -21.52 14.68 -0.05
N ILE A 265 -20.38 15.02 0.57
CA ILE A 265 -19.04 14.64 0.14
C ILE A 265 -18.25 14.23 1.39
N VAL A 266 -17.59 13.08 1.32
CA VAL A 266 -16.65 12.57 2.33
C VAL A 266 -15.38 12.08 1.62
N ASN A 267 -14.24 12.70 1.93
CA ASN A 267 -12.96 12.36 1.30
C ASN A 267 -12.42 11.01 1.77
N THR A 268 -12.54 10.72 3.06
CA THR A 268 -12.12 9.44 3.65
C THR A 268 -13.01 9.16 4.85
N LEU A 269 -13.54 7.95 4.98
CA LEU A 269 -14.42 7.60 6.09
C LEU A 269 -13.65 7.16 7.34
N ILE A 270 -12.61 6.34 7.17
CA ILE A 270 -11.65 5.97 8.21
C ILE A 270 -10.22 6.31 7.75
N ALA A 271 -9.54 7.20 8.47
CA ALA A 271 -8.17 7.62 8.17
C ALA A 271 -7.18 7.07 9.21
N LEU A 272 -6.40 6.06 8.82
CA LEU A 272 -5.32 5.52 9.64
C LEU A 272 -4.01 6.15 9.18
N GLY A 273 -3.45 7.06 9.98
CA GLY A 273 -2.41 8.00 9.55
C GLY A 273 -3.01 9.34 9.09
N ASN A 274 -2.31 10.44 9.37
CA ASN A 274 -2.74 11.79 9.01
C ASN A 274 -1.97 12.30 7.79
N ASP A 275 -2.70 12.63 6.73
CA ASP A 275 -2.19 13.20 5.48
C ASP A 275 -2.49 14.70 5.33
N ALA A 276 -3.18 15.35 6.29
CA ALA A 276 -3.32 16.80 6.30
C ALA A 276 -1.89 17.37 6.30
N SER A 277 -1.56 18.09 5.22
CA SER A 277 -0.22 18.54 4.85
C SER A 277 0.66 18.85 6.08
N GLY A 278 1.67 17.99 6.31
CA GLY A 278 2.62 18.10 7.44
C GLY A 278 2.44 17.11 8.60
N GLY A 279 1.37 16.29 8.63
CA GLY A 279 1.03 15.43 9.78
C GLY A 279 1.90 14.18 9.99
N GLN A 280 2.46 13.58 8.93
CA GLN A 280 3.19 12.31 9.01
C GLN A 280 4.43 12.32 8.09
N THR A 281 5.55 12.84 8.60
CA THR A 281 6.82 13.02 7.86
C THR A 281 7.97 12.15 8.37
N THR A 282 7.76 11.42 9.48
CA THR A 282 8.75 10.50 10.05
C THR A 282 8.11 9.15 10.40
N LEU A 283 8.89 8.07 10.37
CA LEU A 283 8.39 6.74 10.76
C LEU A 283 7.87 6.70 12.20
N ALA A 284 8.46 7.47 13.12
CA ALA A 284 8.03 7.55 14.51
C ALA A 284 6.62 8.14 14.68
N SER A 285 6.19 8.99 13.74
CA SER A 285 4.86 9.61 13.75
C SER A 285 3.76 8.71 13.18
N VAL A 286 4.11 7.55 12.60
CA VAL A 286 3.16 6.65 11.95
C VAL A 286 2.33 5.91 13.00
N PRO A 287 0.99 5.98 12.97
CA PRO A 287 0.12 5.16 13.80
C PRO A 287 0.32 3.68 13.51
N HIS A 288 0.23 2.81 14.52
CA HIS A 288 0.57 1.40 14.33
C HIS A 288 -0.21 0.43 15.22
N HIS A 289 -0.31 -0.84 14.83
CA HIS A 289 -1.09 -1.84 15.56
C HIS A 289 -2.56 -1.42 15.64
N ILE A 290 -3.21 -1.32 14.47
CA ILE A 290 -4.62 -0.94 14.37
C ILE A 290 -5.37 -2.03 13.61
N VAL A 291 -6.45 -2.54 14.18
CA VAL A 291 -7.24 -3.62 13.59
C VAL A 291 -8.68 -3.19 13.44
N LEU A 292 -9.19 -3.26 12.21
CA LEU A 292 -10.58 -3.14 11.83
C LEU A 292 -11.13 -4.56 11.61
N ASP A 293 -12.03 -5.00 12.49
CA ASP A 293 -12.50 -6.40 12.57
C ASP A 293 -14.04 -6.46 12.46
N ARG A 294 -14.55 -7.21 11.48
CA ARG A 294 -16.00 -7.39 11.25
C ARG A 294 -16.74 -6.06 11.13
N MET A 295 -16.12 -5.07 10.48
CA MET A 295 -16.67 -3.74 10.30
C MET A 295 -17.68 -3.72 9.16
N TYR A 296 -18.70 -2.85 9.25
CA TYR A 296 -19.53 -2.46 8.13
C TYR A 296 -19.27 -0.99 7.81
N ILE A 297 -18.48 -0.72 6.77
CA ILE A 297 -18.00 0.62 6.39
C ILE A 297 -18.67 1.01 5.08
N HIS A 298 -19.46 2.07 5.04
CA HIS A 298 -20.21 2.34 3.81
C HIS A 298 -20.61 3.79 3.57
N GLY A 299 -20.68 4.13 2.29
CA GLY A 299 -21.38 5.32 1.81
C GLY A 299 -22.87 5.07 1.63
N ASN A 300 -23.46 5.79 0.68
CA ASN A 300 -24.80 5.52 0.14
C ASN A 300 -24.83 5.91 -1.33
N SER A 301 -25.91 5.57 -2.04
CA SER A 301 -26.02 5.77 -3.49
C SER A 301 -26.01 7.22 -3.96
N THR A 302 -26.09 8.20 -3.05
CA THR A 302 -26.20 9.63 -3.37
C THR A 302 -25.02 10.47 -2.89
N VAL A 303 -24.23 9.95 -1.94
CA VAL A 303 -23.07 10.65 -1.37
C VAL A 303 -21.83 10.32 -2.17
N VAL A 304 -21.01 11.34 -2.42
CA VAL A 304 -19.63 11.13 -2.86
C VAL A 304 -18.82 10.64 -1.67
N LEU A 305 -18.35 9.40 -1.74
CA LEU A 305 -17.40 8.85 -0.78
C LEU A 305 -16.13 8.46 -1.53
N ARG A 306 -15.08 9.25 -1.38
CA ARG A 306 -13.82 9.02 -2.11
C ARG A 306 -13.06 7.82 -1.57
N ARG A 307 -12.96 7.64 -0.24
CA ARG A 307 -12.24 6.50 0.36
C ARG A 307 -12.99 5.87 1.52
N GLY A 308 -13.06 4.53 1.51
CA GLY A 308 -13.50 3.77 2.68
C GLY A 308 -12.46 3.87 3.79
N VAL A 309 -11.26 3.34 3.53
CA VAL A 309 -10.13 3.35 4.46
C VAL A 309 -8.88 3.92 3.79
N ALA A 310 -8.31 4.98 4.36
CA ALA A 310 -6.94 5.38 4.09
C ALA A 310 -6.02 4.63 5.07
N LEU A 311 -5.11 3.82 4.55
CA LEU A 311 -4.28 2.86 5.27
C LEU A 311 -2.82 3.33 5.28
N ASN A 312 -2.56 4.49 5.87
CA ASN A 312 -1.25 5.11 6.00
C ASN A 312 -0.62 4.85 7.38
N SER A 313 -0.82 3.65 7.91
CA SER A 313 -0.33 3.21 9.22
C SER A 313 0.73 2.11 9.09
N ALA A 314 1.30 1.66 10.21
CA ALA A 314 2.11 0.44 10.30
C ALA A 314 1.31 -0.67 11.01
N THR A 315 1.73 -1.94 10.87
CA THR A 315 1.06 -3.13 11.47
C THR A 315 -0.46 -2.98 11.57
N SER A 316 -1.15 -2.97 10.43
CA SER A 316 -2.58 -2.67 10.39
C SER A 316 -3.39 -3.67 9.61
N ALA A 317 -4.58 -3.99 10.10
CA ALA A 317 -5.43 -5.02 9.52
C ALA A 317 -6.85 -4.54 9.26
N VAL A 318 -7.41 -4.97 8.13
CA VAL A 318 -8.83 -4.93 7.80
C VAL A 318 -9.26 -6.37 7.55
N ILE A 319 -10.02 -6.94 8.49
CA ILE A 319 -10.38 -8.35 8.48
C ILE A 319 -11.88 -8.56 8.62
N ASP A 320 -12.37 -9.60 7.96
CA ASP A 320 -13.76 -10.06 8.07
C ASP A 320 -14.80 -8.94 7.82
N SER A 321 -14.45 -7.89 7.08
CA SER A 321 -15.22 -6.64 6.99
C SER A 321 -15.95 -6.47 5.65
N TYR A 322 -16.89 -5.52 5.63
CA TYR A 322 -17.69 -5.19 4.46
C TYR A 322 -17.58 -3.69 4.16
N ILE A 323 -16.97 -3.34 3.03
CA ILE A 323 -16.77 -1.97 2.56
C ILE A 323 -17.52 -1.75 1.25
N SER A 324 -18.47 -0.80 1.22
CA SER A 324 -19.36 -0.60 0.06
C SER A 324 -19.76 0.84 -0.20
N GLU A 325 -20.32 1.10 -1.38
CA GLU A 325 -20.79 2.43 -1.80
C GLU A 325 -19.68 3.49 -1.72
N VAL A 326 -18.47 3.13 -2.15
CA VAL A 326 -17.32 4.04 -2.26
C VAL A 326 -17.19 4.49 -3.70
N HIS A 327 -17.67 5.69 -4.02
CA HIS A 327 -17.68 6.20 -5.39
C HIS A 327 -17.63 7.72 -5.45
N GLU A 328 -17.08 8.20 -6.56
CA GLU A 328 -17.04 9.62 -6.90
C GLU A 328 -17.18 9.83 -8.41
N LYS A 329 -17.77 10.97 -8.79
CA LYS A 329 -17.80 11.42 -10.18
C LYS A 329 -16.55 12.22 -10.52
N GLY A 330 -15.85 11.79 -11.57
CA GLY A 330 -14.73 12.55 -12.14
C GLY A 330 -13.41 12.47 -11.36
N ALA A 331 -13.35 11.70 -10.28
CA ALA A 331 -12.12 11.46 -9.52
C ALA A 331 -12.04 10.00 -9.04
N ASP A 332 -10.83 9.61 -8.68
CA ASP A 332 -10.52 8.26 -8.22
C ASP A 332 -11.10 8.02 -6.83
N SER A 333 -11.62 6.81 -6.60
CA SER A 333 -12.21 6.40 -5.33
C SER A 333 -11.82 4.98 -4.95
N GLN A 334 -11.55 4.73 -3.66
CA GLN A 334 -10.96 3.46 -3.21
C GLN A 334 -11.58 2.90 -1.94
N ALA A 335 -11.91 1.60 -1.95
CA ALA A 335 -12.35 0.94 -0.73
C ALA A 335 -11.21 0.95 0.31
N ILE A 336 -9.99 0.64 -0.13
CA ILE A 336 -8.77 0.74 0.68
C ILE A 336 -7.65 1.35 -0.16
N MET A 337 -6.99 2.39 0.37
CA MET A 337 -5.84 3.02 -0.27
C MET A 337 -4.71 3.27 0.72
N GLY A 338 -3.47 2.91 0.39
CA GLY A 338 -2.28 3.22 1.20
C GLY A 338 -1.16 3.83 0.35
N TRP A 339 -0.49 4.86 0.83
CA TRP A 339 0.62 5.48 0.07
C TRP A 339 1.75 5.98 0.94
N THR A 340 1.51 6.31 2.21
CA THR A 340 2.53 6.88 3.10
C THR A 340 2.66 6.17 4.45
N GLY A 341 2.27 4.90 4.54
CA GLY A 341 2.54 4.02 5.68
C GLY A 341 3.52 2.88 5.31
N PRO A 342 4.37 2.41 6.24
CA PRO A 342 5.40 1.42 5.95
C PRO A 342 4.88 -0.04 5.92
N GLY A 343 3.71 -0.32 6.48
CA GLY A 343 3.24 -1.69 6.73
C GLY A 343 3.85 -2.32 8.00
N PRO A 344 3.68 -3.63 8.24
CA PRO A 344 2.95 -4.59 7.40
C PRO A 344 1.43 -4.36 7.39
N TYR A 345 0.75 -4.92 6.39
CA TYR A 345 -0.69 -4.79 6.20
C TYR A 345 -1.38 -6.14 6.01
N LYS A 346 -2.56 -6.30 6.60
CA LYS A 346 -3.39 -7.49 6.47
C LYS A 346 -4.80 -7.12 5.99
N ILE A 347 -5.15 -7.47 4.76
CA ILE A 347 -6.47 -7.24 4.17
C ILE A 347 -7.05 -8.61 3.84
N VAL A 348 -7.80 -9.19 4.79
CA VAL A 348 -8.22 -10.60 4.70
C VAL A 348 -9.71 -10.80 4.92
N ASN A 349 -10.32 -11.61 4.04
CA ASN A 349 -11.71 -12.01 4.14
C ASN A 349 -12.70 -10.83 4.14
N ASN A 350 -12.50 -9.85 3.26
CA ASN A 350 -13.38 -8.68 3.13
C ASN A 350 -14.21 -8.71 1.86
N TYR A 351 -15.38 -8.06 1.89
CA TYR A 351 -16.10 -7.61 0.70
C TYR A 351 -15.73 -6.15 0.47
N LEU A 352 -15.23 -5.82 -0.72
CA LEU A 352 -14.70 -4.51 -1.04
C LEU A 352 -15.30 -4.03 -2.36
N GLN A 353 -15.93 -2.86 -2.32
CA GLN A 353 -16.59 -2.27 -3.47
C GLN A 353 -16.26 -0.77 -3.57
N SER A 354 -15.61 -0.38 -4.67
CA SER A 354 -15.43 1.01 -5.07
C SER A 354 -15.48 1.22 -6.58
N ALA A 355 -15.73 2.47 -7.00
CA ALA A 355 -15.83 2.83 -8.41
C ALA A 355 -14.44 2.92 -9.05
N GLY A 356 -13.51 3.68 -8.45
CA GLY A 356 -12.12 3.72 -8.86
C GLY A 356 -11.38 2.42 -8.55
N GLU A 357 -10.16 2.50 -7.99
CA GLU A 357 -9.40 1.32 -7.58
C GLU A 357 -9.97 0.68 -6.31
N ILE A 358 -10.31 -0.60 -6.29
CA ILE A 358 -10.87 -1.20 -5.05
C ILE A 358 -9.81 -1.27 -3.95
N ILE A 359 -8.64 -1.80 -4.28
CA ILE A 359 -7.44 -1.70 -3.46
C ILE A 359 -6.36 -1.00 -4.26
N MET A 360 -5.73 0.02 -3.66
CA MET A 360 -4.59 0.71 -4.27
C MET A 360 -3.45 0.95 -3.28
N PHE A 361 -2.21 0.67 -3.70
CA PHE A 361 -1.02 1.18 -3.03
C PHE A 361 -0.20 2.12 -3.92
N GLY A 362 0.02 3.35 -3.46
CA GLY A 362 0.56 4.47 -4.23
C GLY A 362 -0.54 5.42 -4.69
N GLY A 363 -0.37 6.12 -5.81
CA GLY A 363 -1.34 7.14 -6.29
C GLY A 363 -1.19 8.53 -5.64
N GLY A 364 -0.30 8.64 -4.66
CA GLY A 364 0.34 9.87 -4.21
C GLY A 364 1.75 9.53 -3.71
N SER A 365 2.68 10.48 -3.78
CA SER A 365 4.04 10.24 -3.31
C SER A 365 4.09 10.13 -1.76
N PRO A 366 4.84 9.17 -1.19
CA PRO A 366 5.02 9.08 0.25
C PRO A 366 5.67 10.34 0.82
N ASN A 367 5.16 10.84 1.95
CA ASN A 367 5.71 12.01 2.64
C ASN A 367 6.93 11.70 3.52
N ILE A 368 7.22 10.40 3.72
CA ILE A 368 8.37 9.93 4.51
C ILE A 368 9.48 9.52 3.54
N PRO A 369 10.69 10.11 3.64
CA PRO A 369 11.82 9.75 2.79
C PRO A 369 12.13 8.25 2.83
N ASN A 370 12.40 7.67 1.67
CA ASN A 370 12.73 6.25 1.47
C ASN A 370 11.63 5.24 1.89
N LEU A 371 10.40 5.70 2.13
CA LEU A 371 9.29 4.83 2.47
C LEU A 371 8.64 4.23 1.22
N VAL A 372 8.58 2.90 1.20
CA VAL A 372 7.78 2.10 0.27
C VAL A 372 6.84 1.23 1.12
N PRO A 373 5.50 1.33 0.97
CA PRO A 373 4.56 0.46 1.65
C PRO A 373 4.97 -1.00 1.44
N SER A 374 5.22 -1.72 2.52
CA SER A 374 5.81 -3.06 2.43
C SER A 374 5.00 -4.09 3.21
N ASP A 375 5.23 -5.37 2.90
CA ASP A 375 4.70 -6.51 3.64
C ASP A 375 3.15 -6.53 3.66
N ILE A 376 2.58 -6.61 2.46
CA ILE A 376 1.13 -6.50 2.23
C ILE A 376 0.54 -7.88 1.96
N GLU A 377 -0.37 -8.32 2.83
CA GLU A 377 -1.23 -9.50 2.66
C GLU A 377 -2.61 -9.08 2.15
N VAL A 378 -3.02 -9.59 0.99
CA VAL A 378 -4.37 -9.47 0.44
C VAL A 378 -4.92 -10.86 0.16
N ARG A 379 -5.72 -11.39 1.10
CA ARG A 379 -6.22 -12.77 1.00
C ARG A 379 -7.71 -12.93 1.14
N HIS A 380 -8.28 -13.84 0.35
CA HIS A 380 -9.65 -14.30 0.53
C HIS A 380 -10.71 -13.18 0.43
N ASN A 381 -10.45 -12.11 -0.31
CA ASN A 381 -11.37 -10.98 -0.45
C ASN A 381 -12.21 -11.10 -1.72
N HIS A 382 -13.42 -10.53 -1.68
CA HIS A 382 -14.25 -10.28 -2.85
C HIS A 382 -14.14 -8.81 -3.25
N LEU A 383 -13.49 -8.55 -4.38
CA LEU A 383 -13.33 -7.23 -4.96
C LEU A 383 -14.29 -7.13 -6.14
N THR A 384 -15.33 -6.32 -6.01
CA THR A 384 -16.38 -6.24 -7.03
C THR A 384 -17.08 -4.89 -7.07
N ARG A 385 -17.90 -4.69 -8.10
CA ARG A 385 -18.81 -3.56 -8.24
C ARG A 385 -20.01 -3.94 -9.12
N PRO A 386 -21.17 -3.29 -8.95
CA PRO A 386 -22.36 -3.62 -9.69
C PRO A 386 -22.36 -2.96 -11.07
N VAL A 387 -22.92 -3.64 -12.08
CA VAL A 387 -23.07 -3.11 -13.44
C VAL A 387 -23.93 -1.84 -13.51
N SER A 388 -24.79 -1.61 -12.50
CA SER A 388 -25.59 -0.39 -12.38
C SER A 388 -24.76 0.89 -12.25
N TRP A 389 -23.46 0.79 -11.96
CA TRP A 389 -22.54 1.93 -11.89
C TRP A 389 -22.00 2.38 -13.24
N LYS A 390 -22.25 1.60 -14.31
CA LYS A 390 -21.80 1.93 -15.67
C LYS A 390 -22.43 3.25 -16.15
N GLY A 391 -21.58 4.20 -16.54
CA GLY A 391 -22.01 5.54 -16.93
C GLY A 391 -22.44 6.46 -15.77
N VAL A 392 -22.34 6.00 -14.51
CA VAL A 392 -22.71 6.78 -13.32
C VAL A 392 -21.48 7.30 -12.59
N TRP A 393 -20.51 6.42 -12.32
CA TRP A 393 -19.29 6.73 -11.57
C TRP A 393 -18.04 6.56 -12.44
N LEU A 394 -16.93 7.20 -12.04
CA LEU A 394 -15.66 7.03 -12.71
C LEU A 394 -15.07 5.66 -12.36
N ILE A 395 -15.07 4.72 -13.32
CA ILE A 395 -14.59 3.35 -13.10
C ILE A 395 -13.10 3.21 -13.45
N LYS A 396 -12.37 2.51 -12.58
CA LYS A 396 -10.97 2.10 -12.77
C LYS A 396 -10.73 0.65 -12.30
N ASN A 397 -9.48 0.32 -12.02
CA ASN A 397 -8.97 -1.03 -11.76
C ASN A 397 -9.64 -1.67 -10.54
N LEU A 398 -9.58 -3.00 -10.43
CA LEU A 398 -9.96 -3.70 -9.20
C LEU A 398 -8.80 -3.65 -8.18
N PHE A 399 -7.58 -3.85 -8.65
CA PHE A 399 -6.38 -3.87 -7.81
C PHE A 399 -5.24 -3.13 -8.51
N GLU A 400 -4.61 -2.17 -7.83
CA GLU A 400 -3.49 -1.41 -8.39
C GLU A 400 -2.32 -1.23 -7.41
N LEU A 401 -1.12 -1.54 -7.87
CA LEU A 401 0.14 -1.20 -7.20
C LEU A 401 0.91 -0.21 -8.07
N LYS A 402 1.26 0.92 -7.46
CA LYS A 402 2.16 1.96 -8.01
C LYS A 402 3.44 2.10 -7.20
N ASN A 403 3.38 1.80 -5.89
CA ASN A 403 4.50 1.82 -4.96
C ASN A 403 4.21 0.83 -3.82
N ALA A 404 4.81 -0.37 -3.88
CA ALA A 404 4.56 -1.43 -2.91
C ALA A 404 5.64 -2.52 -2.96
N ARG A 405 5.99 -3.11 -1.81
CA ARG A 405 7.05 -4.13 -1.78
C ARG A 405 6.70 -5.34 -0.93
N ARG A 406 7.04 -6.55 -1.39
CA ARG A 406 6.71 -7.84 -0.72
C ARG A 406 5.20 -7.96 -0.52
N VAL A 407 4.50 -8.26 -1.59
CA VAL A 407 3.03 -8.32 -1.64
C VAL A 407 2.59 -9.75 -1.93
N LEU A 408 1.67 -10.28 -1.12
CA LEU A 408 0.96 -11.53 -1.39
C LEU A 408 -0.50 -11.24 -1.69
N VAL A 409 -0.96 -11.61 -2.88
CA VAL A 409 -2.35 -11.56 -3.31
C VAL A 409 -2.83 -12.98 -3.58
N GLU A 410 -3.65 -13.54 -2.68
CA GLU A 410 -4.01 -14.96 -2.75
C GLU A 410 -5.47 -15.29 -2.39
N GLY A 411 -6.09 -16.19 -3.15
CA GLY A 411 -7.43 -16.70 -2.82
C GLY A 411 -8.55 -15.67 -3.00
N ASN A 412 -8.32 -14.58 -3.77
CA ASN A 412 -9.32 -13.54 -3.96
C ASN A 412 -10.21 -13.83 -5.18
N VAL A 413 -11.43 -13.30 -5.16
CA VAL A 413 -12.29 -13.20 -6.35
C VAL A 413 -12.38 -11.72 -6.71
N MET A 414 -11.90 -11.38 -7.90
CA MET A 414 -11.83 -10.01 -8.42
C MET A 414 -12.64 -9.96 -9.71
N GLU A 415 -13.74 -9.20 -9.71
CA GLU A 415 -14.68 -9.25 -10.83
C GLU A 415 -15.42 -7.95 -11.10
N ASN A 416 -16.04 -7.90 -12.28
CA ASN A 416 -16.93 -6.84 -12.74
C ASN A 416 -16.20 -5.51 -12.99
N ASN A 417 -15.37 -5.49 -14.04
CA ASN A 417 -14.65 -4.30 -14.50
C ASN A 417 -14.87 -4.06 -15.99
N TRP A 418 -14.89 -2.81 -16.42
CA TRP A 418 -15.15 -2.46 -17.82
C TRP A 418 -14.44 -1.16 -18.20
N ILE A 419 -14.37 -0.91 -19.50
CA ILE A 419 -13.80 0.30 -20.05
C ILE A 419 -14.59 1.53 -19.60
N ALA A 420 -13.87 2.49 -19.04
CA ALA A 420 -14.40 3.77 -18.59
C ALA A 420 -13.27 4.81 -18.61
N ALA A 421 -12.75 5.24 -17.46
CA ALA A 421 -11.61 6.16 -17.39
C ALA A 421 -10.28 5.50 -17.79
N GLN A 422 -10.24 4.16 -17.82
CA GLN A 422 -9.15 3.35 -18.35
C GLN A 422 -9.71 2.27 -19.28
N ASP A 423 -8.83 1.47 -19.88
CA ASP A 423 -9.15 0.50 -20.94
C ASP A 423 -9.90 -0.77 -20.46
N GLY A 424 -10.31 -0.80 -19.20
CA GLY A 424 -10.99 -1.94 -18.57
C GLY A 424 -10.05 -2.97 -17.94
N THR A 425 -8.76 -2.66 -17.78
CA THR A 425 -7.82 -3.51 -17.04
C THR A 425 -8.24 -3.70 -15.59
N GLY A 426 -8.32 -4.95 -15.12
CA GLY A 426 -8.67 -5.27 -13.75
C GLY A 426 -7.51 -5.10 -12.77
N ILE A 427 -6.31 -5.56 -13.14
CA ILE A 427 -5.13 -5.64 -12.28
C ILE A 427 -4.01 -4.79 -12.89
N VAL A 428 -3.50 -3.81 -12.15
CA VAL A 428 -2.39 -2.97 -12.59
C VAL A 428 -1.23 -3.08 -11.62
N LEU A 429 -0.06 -3.48 -12.11
CA LEU A 429 1.18 -3.55 -11.36
C LEU A 429 2.21 -2.67 -12.07
N LYS A 430 2.63 -1.57 -11.44
CA LYS A 430 3.65 -0.69 -12.00
C LYS A 430 4.47 0.00 -10.93
N SER A 431 5.67 0.46 -11.28
CA SER A 431 6.38 1.44 -10.44
C SER A 431 6.07 2.86 -10.92
N THR A 432 5.74 3.75 -10.00
CA THR A 432 5.42 5.14 -10.30
C THR A 432 5.76 6.05 -9.12
N ASP A 433 6.55 7.09 -9.39
CA ASP A 433 6.65 8.28 -8.54
C ASP A 433 5.64 9.30 -9.06
N GLN A 434 4.46 9.31 -8.44
CA GLN A 434 3.28 9.99 -8.99
C GLN A 434 3.49 11.49 -9.15
N ASP A 435 4.21 12.09 -8.21
CA ASP A 435 4.38 13.55 -8.10
C ASP A 435 5.83 13.99 -8.37
N GLY A 436 6.75 13.06 -8.68
CA GLY A 436 8.16 13.35 -8.93
C GLY A 436 8.97 13.72 -7.68
N THR A 437 8.47 13.36 -6.50
CA THR A 437 9.05 13.73 -5.19
C THR A 437 9.57 12.53 -4.39
N ALA A 438 9.33 11.31 -4.85
CA ALA A 438 9.69 10.07 -4.17
C ALA A 438 10.39 9.10 -5.15
N PRO A 439 11.63 9.40 -5.58
CA PRO A 439 12.34 8.60 -6.59
C PRO A 439 12.72 7.18 -6.12
N TRP A 440 12.58 6.89 -4.83
CA TRP A 440 12.72 5.55 -4.25
C TRP A 440 11.46 4.69 -4.41
N SER A 441 10.37 5.23 -4.98
CA SER A 441 9.13 4.49 -5.17
C SER A 441 9.35 3.31 -6.12
N GLY A 442 8.77 2.15 -5.77
CA GLY A 442 8.95 0.93 -6.55
C GLY A 442 7.91 -0.13 -6.20
N THR A 443 7.45 -0.87 -7.20
CA THR A 443 6.62 -2.06 -7.02
C THR A 443 7.47 -3.31 -7.20
N THR A 444 7.85 -3.99 -6.11
CA THR A 444 8.77 -5.13 -6.18
C THR A 444 8.35 -6.31 -5.31
N HIS A 445 8.76 -7.53 -5.68
CA HIS A 445 8.46 -8.75 -4.92
C HIS A 445 6.96 -8.99 -4.76
N VAL A 446 6.24 -9.15 -5.87
CA VAL A 446 4.79 -9.39 -5.88
C VAL A 446 4.51 -10.86 -6.19
N THR A 447 3.72 -11.51 -5.34
CA THR A 447 3.18 -12.86 -5.56
C THR A 447 1.66 -12.75 -5.71
N PHE A 448 1.15 -13.10 -6.88
CA PHE A 448 -0.28 -13.10 -7.20
C PHE A 448 -0.71 -14.52 -7.57
N ARG A 449 -1.39 -15.23 -6.67
CA ARG A 449 -1.70 -16.65 -6.87
C ARG A 449 -3.05 -17.13 -6.38
N LEU A 450 -3.59 -18.18 -6.98
CA LEU A 450 -4.86 -18.78 -6.54
C LEU A 450 -6.02 -17.77 -6.51
N ASN A 451 -6.03 -16.81 -7.44
CA ASN A 451 -7.11 -15.84 -7.57
C ASN A 451 -7.99 -16.16 -8.78
N ILE A 452 -9.26 -15.75 -8.69
CA ILE A 452 -10.17 -15.69 -9.84
C ILE A 452 -10.26 -14.23 -10.29
N VAL A 453 -9.87 -13.96 -11.53
CA VAL A 453 -10.11 -12.67 -12.21
C VAL A 453 -11.11 -12.93 -13.32
N ARG A 454 -12.31 -12.35 -13.23
CA ARG A 454 -13.34 -12.58 -14.25
C ARG A 454 -14.22 -11.39 -14.51
N ASN A 455 -14.96 -11.41 -15.62
CA ASN A 455 -15.89 -10.34 -15.97
C ASN A 455 -15.15 -8.98 -16.01
N THR A 456 -14.02 -8.93 -16.70
CA THR A 456 -13.22 -7.70 -16.84
C THR A 456 -12.98 -7.34 -18.30
N GLY A 457 -12.85 -6.06 -18.62
CA GLY A 457 -12.51 -5.61 -19.98
C GLY A 457 -11.11 -6.04 -20.44
N ALA A 458 -10.16 -6.11 -19.51
CA ALA A 458 -8.82 -6.66 -19.64
C ALA A 458 -8.39 -7.20 -18.27
N ALA A 459 -7.38 -8.08 -18.20
CA ALA A 459 -6.98 -8.70 -16.93
C ALA A 459 -5.79 -7.99 -16.27
N PHE A 460 -4.57 -8.10 -16.83
CA PHE A 460 -3.34 -7.59 -16.20
C PHE A 460 -2.62 -6.58 -17.09
N ASN A 461 -2.21 -5.46 -16.49
CA ASN A 461 -1.18 -4.57 -17.00
C ASN A 461 -0.01 -4.52 -16.02
N ILE A 462 1.18 -4.88 -16.49
CA ILE A 462 2.41 -5.02 -15.72
C ILE A 462 3.46 -4.14 -16.39
N ALA A 463 3.96 -3.12 -15.72
CA ALA A 463 4.89 -2.16 -16.33
C ALA A 463 6.06 -1.81 -15.42
N ALA A 464 7.29 -1.88 -15.96
CA ALA A 464 8.51 -1.57 -15.22
C ALA A 464 8.49 -0.15 -14.64
N HIS A 465 8.28 0.86 -15.49
CA HIS A 465 8.25 2.28 -15.12
C HIS A 465 7.56 3.11 -16.23
N PRO A 466 6.23 3.02 -16.41
CA PRO A 466 5.56 3.60 -17.58
C PRO A 466 5.53 5.14 -17.60
N GLU A 467 6.02 5.80 -16.55
CA GLU A 467 6.00 7.25 -16.38
C GLU A 467 7.43 7.82 -16.40
N THR A 468 7.58 9.14 -16.51
CA THR A 468 8.87 9.79 -16.79
C THR A 468 9.71 10.07 -15.54
N PHE A 469 9.09 10.10 -14.36
CA PHE A 469 9.81 10.36 -13.12
C PHE A 469 10.66 9.14 -12.71
N PRO A 470 11.86 9.35 -12.13
CA PRO A 470 12.71 8.24 -11.69
C PRO A 470 12.01 7.38 -10.64
N VAL A 471 12.17 6.07 -10.75
CA VAL A 471 11.63 5.05 -9.82
C VAL A 471 12.59 3.87 -9.74
N GLU A 472 12.42 3.02 -8.73
CA GLU A 472 12.88 1.63 -8.78
C GLU A 472 11.97 0.86 -9.75
N PRO A 473 12.47 0.37 -10.90
CA PRO A 473 11.65 -0.37 -11.86
C PRO A 473 10.99 -1.59 -11.24
N LEU A 474 9.80 -1.95 -11.70
CA LEU A 474 9.11 -3.15 -11.20
C LEU A 474 9.93 -4.41 -11.50
N HIS A 475 10.13 -5.24 -10.48
CA HIS A 475 10.85 -6.50 -10.58
C HIS A 475 10.43 -7.55 -9.55
N ASN A 476 10.81 -8.81 -9.77
CA ASN A 476 10.44 -9.99 -8.96
C ASN A 476 8.92 -10.15 -8.82
N VAL A 477 8.25 -10.42 -9.93
CA VAL A 477 6.80 -10.62 -9.97
C VAL A 477 6.48 -12.06 -10.36
N SER A 478 5.69 -12.74 -9.53
CA SER A 478 5.16 -14.07 -9.79
C SER A 478 3.65 -14.00 -9.88
N ILE A 479 3.11 -14.44 -11.02
CA ILE A 479 1.68 -14.59 -11.27
C ILE A 479 1.44 -16.07 -11.55
N SER A 480 0.88 -16.81 -10.58
CA SER A 480 0.74 -18.25 -10.74
C SER A 480 -0.59 -18.81 -10.27
N ASP A 481 -1.02 -19.92 -10.86
CA ASP A 481 -2.19 -20.65 -10.35
C ASP A 481 -3.45 -19.79 -10.28
N ASN A 482 -3.64 -18.86 -11.23
CA ASN A 482 -4.85 -18.04 -11.29
C ASN A 482 -5.78 -18.53 -12.39
N LEU A 483 -7.08 -18.35 -12.17
CA LEU A 483 -8.10 -18.48 -13.21
C LEU A 483 -8.48 -17.09 -13.73
N VAL A 484 -8.29 -16.88 -15.03
CA VAL A 484 -8.72 -15.67 -15.73
C VAL A 484 -9.81 -16.04 -16.73
N SER A 485 -11.00 -15.45 -16.63
CA SER A 485 -12.12 -15.84 -17.50
C SER A 485 -13.06 -14.69 -17.86
N THR A 486 -13.85 -14.86 -18.92
CA THR A 486 -14.89 -13.89 -19.31
C THR A 486 -14.30 -12.48 -19.52
N ILE A 487 -13.23 -12.41 -20.29
CA ILE A 487 -12.51 -11.16 -20.57
C ILE A 487 -13.07 -10.51 -21.83
N ASN A 488 -13.48 -9.23 -21.74
CA ASN A 488 -14.09 -8.48 -22.83
C ASN A 488 -15.37 -9.15 -23.37
N VAL A 489 -16.29 -9.49 -22.48
CA VAL A 489 -17.57 -10.16 -22.82
C VAL A 489 -18.75 -9.34 -22.28
N GLY A 490 -19.73 -9.09 -23.15
CA GLY A 490 -20.99 -8.43 -22.78
C GLY A 490 -20.76 -7.05 -22.15
N ASP A 491 -21.29 -6.86 -20.93
CA ASP A 491 -21.15 -5.60 -20.19
C ASP A 491 -19.73 -5.30 -19.72
N PHE A 492 -18.87 -6.31 -19.68
CA PHE A 492 -17.49 -6.21 -19.20
C PHE A 492 -16.53 -6.01 -20.36
N ASN A 493 -16.75 -4.94 -21.13
CA ASN A 493 -15.99 -4.64 -22.34
C ASN A 493 -14.67 -3.90 -22.05
N GLY A 494 -13.68 -4.01 -22.95
CA GLY A 494 -12.39 -3.34 -22.82
C GLY A 494 -11.39 -3.74 -23.91
N SER A 495 -10.10 -3.67 -23.59
CA SER A 495 -9.04 -3.98 -24.55
C SER A 495 -8.89 -5.48 -24.86
N GLY A 496 -9.46 -6.37 -24.04
CA GLY A 496 -9.38 -7.83 -24.20
C GLY A 496 -8.04 -8.45 -23.83
N ARG A 497 -7.06 -7.62 -23.46
CA ARG A 497 -5.70 -8.07 -23.12
C ARG A 497 -5.71 -8.87 -21.83
N VAL A 498 -5.17 -10.07 -21.86
CA VAL A 498 -5.10 -10.92 -20.68
C VAL A 498 -3.86 -10.54 -19.86
N PHE A 499 -2.67 -10.70 -20.42
CA PHE A 499 -1.45 -10.16 -19.84
C PHE A 499 -0.85 -9.11 -20.78
N LEU A 500 -0.58 -7.92 -20.26
CA LEU A 500 0.25 -6.92 -20.90
C LEU A 500 1.50 -6.72 -20.04
N ALA A 501 2.68 -6.99 -20.58
CA ALA A 501 3.95 -6.71 -19.93
C ALA A 501 4.70 -5.62 -20.71
N GLN A 502 5.10 -4.56 -20.02
CA GLN A 502 5.66 -3.35 -20.61
C GLN A 502 7.01 -2.99 -20.00
N GLY A 503 7.99 -2.78 -20.89
CA GLY A 503 9.33 -2.32 -20.55
C GLY A 503 10.22 -3.36 -19.86
N GLY A 504 11.34 -2.90 -19.31
CA GLY A 504 12.47 -3.70 -18.84
C GLY A 504 12.27 -4.41 -17.52
N ILE A 505 11.14 -5.11 -17.36
CA ILE A 505 10.79 -5.83 -16.13
C ILE A 505 11.81 -6.94 -15.88
N ALA A 506 12.42 -6.94 -14.70
CA ALA A 506 13.29 -8.02 -14.27
C ALA A 506 12.53 -9.06 -13.43
N ASP A 507 12.78 -10.35 -13.69
CA ASP A 507 12.24 -11.47 -12.91
C ASP A 507 10.69 -11.53 -12.91
N LEU A 508 10.08 -11.44 -14.09
CA LEU A 508 8.65 -11.70 -14.27
C LEU A 508 8.40 -13.18 -14.62
N SER A 509 7.64 -13.87 -13.76
CA SER A 509 7.21 -15.26 -13.95
C SER A 509 5.69 -15.35 -14.01
N ILE A 510 5.15 -15.86 -15.11
CA ILE A 510 3.73 -16.12 -15.30
C ILE A 510 3.59 -17.63 -15.57
N THR A 511 3.07 -18.38 -14.61
CA THR A 511 3.07 -19.86 -14.68
C THR A 511 1.81 -20.51 -14.13
N HIS A 512 1.38 -21.64 -14.69
CA HIS A 512 0.21 -22.37 -14.18
C HIS A 512 -1.06 -21.51 -14.12
N ASN A 513 -1.21 -20.51 -15.00
CA ASN A 513 -2.48 -19.77 -15.08
C ASN A 513 -3.37 -20.43 -16.14
N THR A 514 -4.67 -20.55 -15.84
CA THR A 514 -5.68 -20.90 -16.83
C THR A 514 -6.40 -19.65 -17.30
N VAL A 515 -6.42 -19.44 -18.61
CA VAL A 515 -7.16 -18.37 -19.27
C VAL A 515 -8.26 -19.02 -20.09
N TYR A 516 -9.52 -18.68 -19.82
CA TYR A 516 -10.67 -19.23 -20.54
C TYR A 516 -11.57 -18.13 -21.09
N ASN A 517 -11.74 -18.07 -22.42
CA ASN A 517 -12.60 -17.07 -23.05
C ASN A 517 -13.24 -17.61 -24.33
N GLU A 518 -14.56 -17.80 -24.32
CA GLU A 518 -15.28 -18.45 -25.42
C GLU A 518 -15.43 -17.54 -26.66
N THR A 519 -15.38 -16.20 -26.52
CA THR A 519 -15.98 -15.31 -27.53
C THR A 519 -15.08 -14.22 -28.16
N ALA A 520 -13.75 -14.26 -28.07
CA ALA A 520 -12.94 -13.27 -28.82
C ALA A 520 -11.45 -13.63 -29.05
N PRO A 521 -10.83 -13.12 -30.15
CA PRO A 521 -9.39 -13.21 -30.43
C PRO A 521 -8.59 -12.27 -29.55
N TYR A 522 -7.79 -12.78 -28.61
CA TYR A 522 -6.76 -11.97 -27.95
C TYR A 522 -5.45 -12.75 -27.84
N GLY A 523 -4.32 -12.04 -27.89
CA GLY A 523 -3.07 -12.60 -27.41
C GLY A 523 -3.19 -12.91 -25.92
N ALA A 524 -2.86 -14.14 -25.53
CA ALA A 524 -2.76 -14.51 -24.13
C ALA A 524 -1.76 -13.62 -23.37
N LEU A 525 -0.68 -13.20 -24.03
CA LEU A 525 0.30 -12.25 -23.50
C LEU A 525 0.75 -11.29 -24.61
N ILE A 526 0.76 -10.00 -24.30
CA ILE A 526 1.30 -8.95 -25.16
C ILE A 526 2.54 -8.37 -24.51
N LEU A 527 3.65 -8.36 -25.26
CA LEU A 527 4.88 -7.68 -24.87
C LEU A 527 4.98 -6.35 -25.60
N MET A 528 5.22 -5.27 -24.86
CA MET A 528 5.41 -3.94 -25.40
C MET A 528 6.65 -3.28 -24.79
N GLY A 529 7.28 -2.37 -25.52
CA GLY A 529 8.44 -1.64 -25.06
C GLY A 529 9.28 -1.18 -26.24
N SER A 530 10.59 -1.10 -26.03
CA SER A 530 11.56 -0.92 -27.11
C SER A 530 12.61 -2.04 -27.07
N PRO A 531 13.38 -2.24 -28.14
CA PRO A 531 14.49 -3.20 -28.14
C PRO A 531 15.58 -2.92 -27.08
N THR A 532 15.60 -1.74 -26.46
CA THR A 532 16.53 -1.40 -25.37
C THR A 532 15.90 -1.54 -23.98
N ASP A 533 14.60 -1.82 -23.92
CA ASP A 533 13.80 -1.91 -22.70
C ASP A 533 13.16 -3.31 -22.60
N GLN A 534 14.02 -4.32 -22.62
CA GLN A 534 13.67 -5.73 -22.72
C GLN A 534 13.47 -6.36 -21.34
N LEU A 535 12.54 -7.32 -21.25
CA LEU A 535 12.35 -8.11 -20.04
C LEU A 535 13.60 -8.96 -19.77
N VAL A 536 13.96 -9.09 -18.49
CA VAL A 536 15.15 -9.82 -18.03
C VAL A 536 14.72 -11.00 -17.17
N ARG A 537 15.27 -12.19 -17.44
CA ARG A 537 14.92 -13.46 -16.74
C ARG A 537 13.41 -13.74 -16.75
N PHE A 538 12.78 -13.47 -17.88
CA PHE A 538 11.35 -13.68 -18.08
C PHE A 538 10.99 -15.17 -18.17
N ASN A 539 9.88 -15.56 -17.56
CA ASN A 539 9.35 -16.93 -17.64
C ASN A 539 7.84 -16.92 -17.92
N PHE A 540 7.45 -17.50 -19.04
CA PHE A 540 6.07 -17.83 -19.37
C PHE A 540 5.96 -19.33 -19.64
N SER A 541 5.59 -20.11 -18.63
CA SER A 541 5.57 -21.57 -18.74
C SER A 541 4.39 -22.22 -18.02
N ASN A 542 4.02 -23.43 -18.45
CA ASN A 542 2.97 -24.23 -17.81
C ASN A 542 1.58 -23.57 -17.78
N ASN A 543 1.33 -22.54 -18.59
CA ASN A 543 0.03 -21.89 -18.66
C ASN A 543 -0.90 -22.63 -19.63
N LEU A 544 -2.20 -22.52 -19.42
CA LEU A 544 -3.22 -23.04 -20.31
C LEU A 544 -4.11 -21.91 -20.77
N THR A 545 -4.13 -21.65 -22.07
CA THR A 545 -4.94 -20.59 -22.67
C THR A 545 -5.93 -21.22 -23.64
N ALA A 546 -7.20 -21.14 -23.29
CA ALA A 546 -8.30 -21.75 -24.01
C ALA A 546 -9.24 -20.65 -24.53
N THR A 547 -8.96 -20.18 -25.75
CA THR A 547 -9.78 -19.19 -26.44
C THR A 547 -10.10 -19.64 -27.86
N ALA A 548 -11.18 -19.11 -28.46
CA ALA A 548 -11.60 -19.50 -29.80
C ALA A 548 -10.56 -19.17 -30.88
N THR A 549 -9.82 -18.09 -30.70
CA THR A 549 -8.67 -17.68 -31.51
C THR A 549 -7.63 -17.05 -30.59
N ASN A 550 -6.36 -17.41 -30.78
CA ASN A 550 -5.32 -17.10 -29.83
C ASN A 550 -3.98 -16.85 -30.52
N TRP A 551 -3.43 -15.64 -30.40
CA TRP A 551 -2.07 -15.37 -30.87
C TRP A 551 -1.00 -15.83 -29.89
N GLY A 552 -1.37 -16.30 -28.70
CA GLY A 552 -0.49 -16.68 -27.60
C GLY A 552 0.32 -15.50 -27.09
N VAL A 553 1.64 -15.60 -27.13
CA VAL A 553 2.58 -14.50 -26.88
C VAL A 553 2.78 -13.69 -28.17
N PHE A 554 2.55 -12.38 -28.11
CA PHE A 554 2.53 -11.51 -29.29
C PHE A 554 3.13 -10.13 -29.02
N SER A 555 3.68 -9.50 -30.06
CA SER A 555 4.08 -8.08 -30.09
C SER A 555 4.03 -7.53 -31.52
N ASP A 556 4.49 -6.30 -31.73
CA ASP A 556 4.58 -5.66 -33.05
C ASP A 556 5.49 -6.38 -34.06
N VAL A 557 6.39 -7.26 -33.60
CA VAL A 557 7.26 -8.08 -34.46
C VAL A 557 6.70 -9.46 -34.81
N GLY A 558 5.48 -9.79 -34.37
CA GLY A 558 4.81 -11.06 -34.65
C GLY A 558 4.45 -11.85 -33.40
N ALA A 559 4.35 -13.17 -33.53
CA ALA A 559 4.01 -14.08 -32.42
C ALA A 559 5.20 -14.98 -32.02
N GLY A 560 5.17 -15.49 -30.79
CA GLY A 560 6.06 -16.55 -30.33
C GLY A 560 7.54 -16.16 -30.38
N THR A 561 8.33 -16.90 -31.16
CA THR A 561 9.80 -16.80 -31.21
C THR A 561 10.30 -15.39 -31.54
N ALA A 562 9.66 -14.70 -32.50
CA ALA A 562 10.09 -13.36 -32.90
C ALA A 562 9.90 -12.36 -31.75
N THR A 563 8.76 -12.40 -31.08
CA THR A 563 8.47 -11.58 -29.90
C THR A 563 9.45 -11.87 -28.76
N MET A 564 9.69 -13.15 -28.46
CA MET A 564 10.63 -13.53 -27.40
C MET A 564 12.04 -13.04 -27.70
N ALA A 565 12.51 -13.14 -28.94
CA ALA A 565 13.84 -12.65 -29.34
C ALA A 565 13.97 -11.12 -29.21
N ALA A 566 12.90 -10.38 -29.53
CA ALA A 566 12.91 -8.92 -29.51
C ALA A 566 12.72 -8.31 -28.12
N TYR A 567 11.85 -8.90 -27.28
CA TYR A 567 11.38 -8.29 -26.04
C TYR A 567 11.78 -9.04 -24.76
N ALA A 568 12.18 -10.31 -24.86
CA ALA A 568 12.56 -11.11 -23.70
C ALA A 568 13.70 -12.10 -24.07
N PRO A 569 14.83 -11.62 -24.62
CA PRO A 569 15.91 -12.48 -25.05
C PRO A 569 16.44 -13.31 -23.86
N GLY A 570 16.59 -14.62 -24.08
CA GLY A 570 16.95 -15.56 -23.02
C GLY A 570 15.82 -15.91 -22.05
N GLY A 571 14.62 -15.35 -22.23
CA GLY A 571 13.42 -15.72 -21.50
C GLY A 571 12.87 -17.10 -21.90
N THR A 572 12.05 -17.68 -21.02
CA THR A 572 11.46 -19.00 -21.20
C THR A 572 10.03 -18.91 -21.74
N LEU A 573 9.76 -19.67 -22.80
CA LEU A 573 8.41 -19.90 -23.35
C LEU A 573 8.25 -21.39 -23.65
N THR A 574 7.76 -22.17 -22.67
CA THR A 574 7.69 -23.64 -22.79
C THR A 574 6.56 -24.26 -21.97
N ALA A 575 6.13 -25.47 -22.33
CA ALA A 575 5.11 -26.25 -21.65
C ALA A 575 3.76 -25.54 -21.48
N ASN A 576 3.48 -24.53 -22.31
CA ASN A 576 2.18 -23.88 -22.35
C ASN A 576 1.26 -24.60 -23.33
N VAL A 577 -0.04 -24.60 -23.04
CA VAL A 577 -1.09 -25.07 -23.93
C VAL A 577 -1.82 -23.86 -24.50
N PHE A 578 -1.84 -23.75 -25.83
CA PHE A 578 -2.58 -22.71 -26.55
C PHE A 578 -3.67 -23.37 -27.41
N ALA A 579 -4.92 -23.29 -26.96
CA ALA A 579 -6.07 -23.61 -27.80
C ALA A 579 -6.43 -22.41 -28.68
N GLY A 580 -6.94 -22.67 -29.89
CA GLY A 580 -7.25 -21.63 -30.88
C GLY A 580 -6.01 -21.07 -31.59
N ASN A 581 -4.87 -21.79 -31.55
CA ASN A 581 -3.60 -21.40 -32.15
C ASN A 581 -3.00 -22.57 -32.95
N ALA A 582 -2.46 -22.28 -34.14
CA ALA A 582 -1.84 -23.28 -35.02
C ALA A 582 -0.36 -23.60 -34.68
N GLY A 583 0.26 -22.85 -33.77
CA GLY A 583 1.63 -23.08 -33.28
C GLY A 583 2.76 -22.61 -34.20
N ALA A 584 2.46 -22.04 -35.36
CA ALA A 584 3.46 -21.53 -36.29
C ALA A 584 4.30 -20.40 -35.64
N GLY A 585 5.62 -20.51 -35.71
CA GLY A 585 6.55 -19.49 -35.19
C GLY A 585 6.86 -19.58 -33.69
N TYR A 586 6.43 -20.65 -33.00
CA TYR A 586 6.70 -20.83 -31.56
C TYR A 586 7.92 -21.71 -31.26
N PRO A 587 8.61 -21.50 -30.12
CA PRO A 587 9.63 -22.43 -29.65
C PRO A 587 9.05 -23.82 -29.36
N THR A 588 9.88 -24.85 -29.55
CA THR A 588 9.54 -26.24 -29.21
C THR A 588 9.20 -26.39 -27.73
N GLY A 589 8.34 -27.37 -27.39
CA GLY A 589 7.96 -27.66 -26.01
C GLY A 589 6.65 -26.98 -25.57
N ASN A 590 6.05 -26.14 -26.41
CA ASN A 590 4.66 -25.68 -26.24
C ASN A 590 3.70 -26.59 -27.02
N TYR A 591 2.45 -26.61 -26.58
CA TYR A 591 1.39 -27.45 -27.13
C TYR A 591 0.29 -26.59 -27.74
N PHE A 592 -0.26 -27.05 -28.86
CA PHE A 592 -1.21 -26.28 -29.67
C PHE A 592 -2.36 -27.19 -30.10
N VAL A 593 -3.59 -26.70 -29.96
CA VAL A 593 -4.80 -27.35 -30.48
C VAL A 593 -5.70 -26.33 -31.18
N PRO A 594 -6.40 -26.72 -32.25
CA PRO A 594 -7.20 -25.79 -33.04
C PRO A 594 -8.45 -25.30 -32.30
N ALA A 595 -9.01 -26.08 -31.37
CA ALA A 595 -10.21 -25.71 -30.64
C ALA A 595 -10.10 -25.91 -29.12
N VAL A 596 -10.89 -25.14 -28.37
CA VAL A 596 -11.03 -25.27 -26.91
C VAL A 596 -11.51 -26.66 -26.50
N SER A 597 -12.37 -27.29 -27.31
CA SER A 597 -12.86 -28.66 -27.07
C SER A 597 -11.75 -29.71 -27.02
N ASP A 598 -10.63 -29.46 -27.70
CA ASP A 598 -9.52 -30.42 -27.81
C ASP A 598 -8.60 -30.40 -26.58
N VAL A 599 -8.81 -29.44 -25.67
CA VAL A 599 -8.09 -29.36 -24.39
C VAL A 599 -8.44 -30.54 -23.47
N GLY A 600 -9.70 -30.97 -23.47
CA GLY A 600 -10.19 -32.03 -22.59
C GLY A 600 -10.37 -31.57 -21.14
N PHE A 601 -11.07 -30.44 -20.94
CA PHE A 601 -11.52 -30.02 -19.61
C PHE A 601 -12.60 -30.94 -19.04
N SER A 602 -12.66 -31.02 -17.71
CA SER A 602 -13.65 -31.84 -16.99
C SER A 602 -15.07 -31.30 -17.16
N ASN A 603 -15.29 -29.99 -16.92
CA ASN A 603 -16.56 -29.33 -17.19
C ASN A 603 -16.40 -27.81 -17.29
N ALA A 604 -15.87 -27.33 -18.42
CA ALA A 604 -15.62 -25.90 -18.64
C ALA A 604 -16.90 -25.05 -18.52
N ALA A 605 -18.06 -25.56 -18.96
CA ALA A 605 -19.35 -24.87 -18.88
C ALA A 605 -19.80 -24.63 -17.43
N ALA A 606 -19.37 -25.47 -16.48
CA ALA A 606 -19.59 -25.28 -15.05
C ALA A 606 -18.45 -24.54 -14.35
N GLY A 607 -17.44 -24.06 -15.09
CA GLY A 607 -16.25 -23.40 -14.54
C GLY A 607 -15.19 -24.36 -13.97
N ASP A 608 -15.29 -25.66 -14.25
CA ASP A 608 -14.26 -26.64 -13.86
C ASP A 608 -13.28 -26.87 -15.02
N PHE A 609 -12.12 -26.23 -14.89
CA PHE A 609 -11.03 -26.28 -15.85
C PHE A 609 -9.97 -27.33 -15.52
N SER A 610 -10.26 -28.28 -14.63
CA SER A 610 -9.40 -29.44 -14.40
C SER A 610 -9.28 -30.29 -15.66
N LEU A 611 -8.09 -30.82 -15.97
CA LEU A 611 -7.92 -31.71 -17.13
C LEU A 611 -8.41 -33.13 -16.85
N LEU A 612 -9.20 -33.68 -17.78
CA LEU A 612 -9.59 -35.08 -17.81
C LEU A 612 -8.36 -35.98 -17.89
N THR A 613 -8.45 -37.21 -17.38
CA THR A 613 -7.38 -38.22 -17.54
C THR A 613 -7.09 -38.56 -19.00
N SER A 614 -8.06 -38.37 -19.89
CA SER A 614 -7.94 -38.52 -21.34
C SER A 614 -7.40 -37.27 -22.05
N SER A 615 -7.21 -36.14 -21.35
CA SER A 615 -6.63 -34.95 -21.95
C SER A 615 -5.22 -35.25 -22.45
N PRO A 616 -4.85 -34.83 -23.68
CA PRO A 616 -3.48 -34.97 -24.18
C PRO A 616 -2.47 -34.15 -23.36
N PHE A 617 -2.95 -33.21 -22.54
CA PHE A 617 -2.15 -32.29 -21.75
C PHE A 617 -2.03 -32.69 -20.27
N LYS A 618 -2.65 -33.80 -19.86
CA LYS A 618 -2.52 -34.32 -18.50
C LYS A 618 -1.04 -34.58 -18.15
N GLY A 619 -0.56 -33.99 -17.06
CA GLY A 619 0.82 -34.14 -16.59
C GLY A 619 1.89 -33.55 -17.52
N LYS A 620 1.53 -32.64 -18.43
CA LYS A 620 2.44 -32.08 -19.45
C LYS A 620 3.17 -30.80 -19.07
N ALA A 621 2.91 -30.24 -17.89
CA ALA A 621 3.69 -29.14 -17.38
C ALA A 621 5.14 -29.59 -17.13
N SER A 622 6.07 -28.63 -17.12
CA SER A 622 7.50 -28.92 -16.91
C SER A 622 7.83 -29.51 -15.54
N ASP A 623 6.93 -29.37 -14.57
CA ASP A 623 7.01 -29.92 -13.21
C ASP A 623 6.25 -31.24 -13.03
N GLY A 624 5.71 -31.83 -14.12
CA GLY A 624 4.93 -33.07 -14.11
C GLY A 624 3.47 -32.92 -13.69
N LYS A 625 3.01 -31.69 -13.40
CA LYS A 625 1.59 -31.40 -13.16
C LYS A 625 0.83 -31.12 -14.46
N ASP A 626 -0.44 -30.80 -14.32
CA ASP A 626 -1.24 -30.30 -15.44
C ASP A 626 -0.86 -28.83 -15.75
N PRO A 627 -0.71 -28.45 -17.04
CA PRO A 627 -0.66 -27.04 -17.42
C PRO A 627 -1.96 -26.31 -17.04
N GLY A 628 -1.82 -25.06 -16.64
CA GLY A 628 -2.92 -24.25 -16.11
C GLY A 628 -3.03 -24.32 -14.58
N VAL A 629 -4.10 -23.72 -14.06
CA VAL A 629 -4.34 -23.61 -12.63
C VAL A 629 -4.67 -24.96 -11.99
N ASP A 630 -4.12 -25.21 -10.80
CA ASP A 630 -4.64 -26.24 -9.91
C ASP A 630 -6.01 -25.81 -9.38
N MET A 631 -7.07 -26.29 -10.05
CA MET A 631 -8.46 -25.97 -9.68
C MET A 631 -8.80 -26.41 -8.25
N SER A 632 -8.23 -27.50 -7.75
CA SER A 632 -8.51 -27.95 -6.38
C SER A 632 -7.96 -26.95 -5.37
N ALA A 633 -6.71 -26.51 -5.57
CA ALA A 633 -6.10 -25.48 -4.72
C ALA A 633 -6.82 -24.14 -4.84
N LEU A 634 -7.19 -23.73 -6.06
CA LEU A 634 -7.93 -22.49 -6.33
C LEU A 634 -9.29 -22.47 -5.62
N LEU A 635 -10.08 -23.54 -5.79
CA LEU A 635 -11.40 -23.63 -5.17
C LEU A 635 -11.29 -23.69 -3.65
N ALA A 636 -10.29 -24.38 -3.08
CA ALA A 636 -10.04 -24.36 -1.65
C ALA A 636 -9.70 -22.95 -1.14
N ALA A 637 -8.87 -22.19 -1.88
CA ALA A 637 -8.46 -20.84 -1.50
C ALA A 637 -9.58 -19.80 -1.64
N THR A 638 -10.52 -20.01 -2.57
CA THR A 638 -11.62 -19.07 -2.90
C THR A 638 -12.99 -19.48 -2.35
N ASN A 639 -13.09 -20.63 -1.66
CA ASN A 639 -14.34 -21.14 -1.12
C ASN A 639 -14.97 -20.15 -0.11
N GLY A 640 -16.20 -19.70 -0.37
CA GLY A 640 -16.91 -18.77 0.50
C GLY A 640 -16.51 -17.30 0.35
N VAL A 641 -15.66 -16.97 -0.63
CA VAL A 641 -15.29 -15.56 -0.91
C VAL A 641 -16.49 -14.76 -1.45
N VAL A 642 -17.22 -15.34 -2.40
CA VAL A 642 -18.47 -14.78 -2.94
C VAL A 642 -19.62 -15.37 -2.11
N LEU A 643 -20.35 -14.51 -1.41
CA LEU A 643 -21.51 -14.91 -0.62
C LEU A 643 -22.77 -14.97 -1.52
N PRO A 644 -23.76 -15.83 -1.17
CA PRO A 644 -24.99 -15.99 -1.95
C PRO A 644 -25.85 -14.73 -2.08
#